data_AF-A0A222P9S4-F1
#
_entry.id   AF-A0A222P9S4-F1
#
_cell.length_a   1.000
_cell.length_b   1.000
_cell.length_c   1.000
_cell.angle_alpha   90.00
_cell.angle_beta   90.00
_cell.angle_gamma   90.00
#
_symmetry.space_group_name_H-M   'P 1'
#
loop_
_entity.id
_entity.type
_entity.pdbx_description
1 polymer ?
#
loop_
_entity_poly.entity_id
_entity_poly.type
_entity_poly.pdbx_seq_one_letter_code
_entity_poly.pdbx_strand_id
1 'polypeptide(L)'
;MENNILIMSLSNNLEKNIEKAKKNKKEYRWENKKYDLEKYEYLTKVYLEELKPNKIIVFGTDQSSWNYLYNLLNEYFYSEKEDVVFLEEQKNDVEYIRKVFKERFPDKCKIFFIESKNKFDNENIVSDLVFQIEEIKNILDEQSRSKVYVDITGGLRIMYMSLVSIINILKMYYSQLNLKVLYSQNDINTDYFQIIDITNVLEKLDFVDAVSSFTKYGSIAKLRDIIQNEALLNKLEELYIKLQFNLKNIDDTYKTLTEIKGKNENEKILKERVKKLKTLKNEKYHNKVKNYGLEIVNKYESDNIKYKNLKDKRNKIVHPLNKLGEYITNITNNKNLHKKRILIWNLGSGESGKGYKEVLYSYSDNEKSADIITRYTFESYLEDYNQIYIFGLETGKWDILTEDFKNKGIMLPNDKIKYVQIDNFGDIDELNLKIENEIKIKKQEIIEIDMDITHSFRNIPFNLLTSLRLFELLNDNIVLRSIYYGERILNSEYGSIYKIPILEIINLYKSIVEFKDYTKYTNFLENTKMIDEKLLKIMRKISEAYTYNEYRKIIEISKEFEKVNNKELDLINKKIYEIIEVKLIKNETYEELMKFVKNQKNSKNYALASFFLIDIYKYKIFKIDSKEKSETFYKKIEKLKNKYVDNKLKKLIDCLNKLNNIRNYAGHINIREEVNLINFSDSLEKAIKIMNKLTLKDIEKYEKEYEAIE
;
A
#
# COMPACT_ATOMS: atom_id res chain seq x y z
N MET A 1 25.71 -18.21 7.94
CA MET A 1 25.46 -18.01 6.50
C MET A 1 24.29 -17.07 6.38
N GLU A 2 24.36 -16.07 5.50
CA GLU A 2 23.18 -15.25 5.17
C GLU A 2 22.13 -16.17 4.53
N ASN A 3 20.91 -16.14 5.04
CA ASN A 3 19.81 -16.91 4.46
C ASN A 3 19.31 -16.13 3.23
N ASN A 4 19.49 -16.69 2.04
CA ASN A 4 19.05 -16.05 0.80
C ASN A 4 17.82 -16.77 0.26
N ILE A 5 16.73 -16.03 0.07
CA ILE A 5 15.49 -16.55 -0.52
C ILE A 5 15.43 -16.09 -1.97
N LEU A 6 15.25 -17.03 -2.90
CA LEU A 6 14.98 -16.72 -4.31
C LEU A 6 13.50 -16.97 -4.61
N ILE A 7 12.76 -15.92 -4.93
CA ILE A 7 11.41 -16.00 -5.49
C ILE A 7 11.52 -15.84 -7.01
N MET A 8 10.93 -16.73 -7.79
CA MET A 8 11.03 -16.64 -9.26
C MET A 8 9.78 -17.15 -9.97
N SER A 9 9.55 -16.67 -11.18
CA SER A 9 8.58 -17.24 -12.12
C SER A 9 9.25 -18.17 -13.12
N LEU A 10 8.68 -19.37 -13.32
CA LEU A 10 9.19 -20.40 -14.21
C LEU A 10 8.63 -20.22 -15.63
N SER A 11 9.50 -20.31 -16.64
CA SER A 11 9.11 -20.19 -18.04
C SER A 11 8.55 -21.49 -18.62
N ASN A 12 7.70 -21.37 -19.63
CA ASN A 12 7.15 -22.49 -20.39
C ASN A 12 8.10 -22.87 -21.54
N ASN A 13 8.16 -24.15 -21.89
CA ASN A 13 8.95 -24.69 -23.02
C ASN A 13 10.41 -24.18 -23.06
N LEU A 14 11.03 -24.13 -21.89
CA LEU A 14 12.31 -23.52 -21.63
C LEU A 14 13.42 -24.17 -22.49
N GLU A 15 13.38 -25.49 -22.72
CA GLU A 15 14.37 -26.17 -23.59
C GLU A 15 14.35 -25.63 -25.03
N LYS A 16 13.16 -25.54 -25.67
CA LYS A 16 13.02 -25.00 -27.02
C LYS A 16 13.36 -23.51 -27.10
N ASN A 17 13.06 -22.76 -26.05
CA ASN A 17 13.35 -21.33 -26.00
C ASN A 17 14.85 -21.05 -25.85
N ILE A 18 15.58 -21.88 -25.10
CA ILE A 18 17.04 -21.80 -25.01
C ILE A 18 17.68 -22.06 -26.38
N GLU A 19 17.28 -23.11 -27.10
CA GLU A 19 17.84 -23.40 -28.42
C GLU A 19 17.64 -22.22 -29.40
N LYS A 20 16.46 -21.59 -29.37
CA LYS A 20 16.19 -20.39 -30.16
C LYS A 20 17.04 -19.21 -29.71
N ALA A 21 17.15 -18.99 -28.39
CA ALA A 21 17.93 -17.89 -27.83
C ALA A 21 19.42 -18.01 -28.19
N LYS A 22 20.00 -19.21 -28.10
CA LYS A 22 21.41 -19.50 -28.45
C LYS A 22 21.79 -19.12 -29.88
N LYS A 23 20.83 -18.99 -30.80
CA LYS A 23 21.10 -18.51 -32.16
C LYS A 23 21.56 -17.06 -32.21
N ASN A 24 21.04 -16.23 -31.31
CA ASN A 24 21.22 -14.78 -31.34
C ASN A 24 21.88 -14.23 -30.07
N LYS A 25 22.02 -15.05 -29.02
CA LYS A 25 22.49 -14.67 -27.69
C LYS A 25 23.61 -15.58 -27.22
N LYS A 26 24.68 -14.98 -26.70
CA LYS A 26 25.91 -15.66 -26.27
C LYS A 26 26.08 -15.73 -24.76
N GLU A 27 25.60 -14.73 -24.04
CA GLU A 27 25.86 -14.63 -22.60
C GLU A 27 24.75 -13.88 -21.84
N TYR A 28 24.67 -14.11 -20.53
CA TYR A 28 24.03 -13.19 -19.59
C TYR A 28 25.09 -12.24 -19.03
N ARG A 29 24.74 -10.96 -18.88
CA ARG A 29 25.55 -9.95 -18.20
C ARG A 29 24.87 -9.51 -16.93
N TRP A 30 25.59 -9.54 -15.82
CA TRP A 30 25.11 -9.03 -14.55
C TRP A 30 26.22 -8.23 -13.89
N GLU A 31 25.97 -6.93 -13.68
CA GLU A 31 26.99 -6.00 -13.20
C GLU A 31 28.23 -6.11 -14.12
N ASN A 32 29.41 -6.40 -13.57
CA ASN A 32 30.65 -6.57 -14.35
C ASN A 32 30.95 -8.02 -14.74
N LYS A 33 30.04 -8.97 -14.44
CA LYS A 33 30.23 -10.40 -14.68
C LYS A 33 29.51 -10.86 -15.95
N LYS A 34 30.09 -11.87 -16.60
CA LYS A 34 29.57 -12.50 -17.81
C LYS A 34 29.38 -13.99 -17.56
N TYR A 35 28.23 -14.51 -17.97
CA TYR A 35 27.85 -15.90 -17.82
C TYR A 35 27.52 -16.47 -19.18
N ASP A 36 28.38 -17.36 -19.65
CA ASP A 36 28.25 -17.98 -20.96
C ASP A 36 26.97 -18.84 -21.06
N LEU A 37 26.23 -18.67 -22.16
CA LEU A 37 24.93 -19.33 -22.33
C LEU A 37 25.05 -20.82 -22.64
N GLU A 38 26.22 -21.32 -23.07
CA GLU A 38 26.48 -22.75 -23.21
C GLU A 38 26.62 -23.42 -21.85
N LYS A 39 27.36 -22.80 -20.91
CA LYS A 39 27.55 -23.34 -19.55
C LYS A 39 26.30 -23.19 -18.67
N TYR A 40 25.70 -22.00 -18.68
CA TYR A 40 24.64 -21.65 -17.73
C TYR A 40 23.26 -22.02 -18.23
N GLU A 41 23.06 -22.07 -19.55
CA GLU A 41 21.82 -22.44 -20.26
C GLU A 41 20.63 -21.51 -19.95
N TYR A 42 20.27 -21.38 -18.68
CA TYR A 42 19.20 -20.55 -18.18
C TYR A 42 19.62 -19.66 -17.01
N LEU A 43 18.90 -18.55 -16.89
CA LEU A 43 19.08 -17.54 -15.86
C LEU A 43 19.04 -18.09 -14.43
N THR A 44 18.20 -19.09 -14.14
CA THR A 44 18.12 -19.69 -12.81
C THR A 44 19.46 -20.25 -12.35
N LYS A 45 20.26 -20.87 -13.23
CA LYS A 45 21.57 -21.41 -12.87
C LYS A 45 22.56 -20.31 -12.49
N VAL A 46 22.49 -19.15 -13.15
CA VAL A 46 23.26 -17.95 -12.78
C VAL A 46 22.89 -17.51 -11.35
N TYR A 47 21.59 -17.46 -11.03
CA TYR A 47 21.14 -17.08 -9.69
C TYR A 47 21.54 -18.08 -8.61
N LEU A 48 21.50 -19.39 -8.89
CA LEU A 48 21.94 -20.41 -7.93
C LEU A 48 23.43 -20.27 -7.58
N GLU A 49 24.29 -19.98 -8.57
CA GLU A 49 25.73 -19.79 -8.35
C GLU A 49 26.05 -18.50 -7.58
N GLU A 50 25.43 -17.40 -7.97
CA GLU A 50 25.75 -16.07 -7.42
C GLU A 50 25.05 -15.78 -6.10
N LEU A 51 23.77 -16.14 -5.98
CA LEU A 51 22.96 -15.83 -4.80
C LEU A 51 23.02 -16.91 -3.74
N LYS A 52 23.33 -18.15 -4.14
CA LYS A 52 23.37 -19.32 -3.25
C LYS A 52 22.16 -19.40 -2.31
N PRO A 53 20.92 -19.38 -2.86
CA PRO A 53 19.72 -19.38 -2.04
C PRO A 53 19.61 -20.69 -1.25
N ASN A 54 19.15 -20.60 -0.01
CA ASN A 54 18.83 -21.76 0.83
C ASN A 54 17.34 -22.15 0.72
N LYS A 55 16.49 -21.20 0.32
CA LYS A 55 15.07 -21.40 0.05
C LYS A 55 14.74 -20.83 -1.33
N ILE A 56 13.97 -21.58 -2.10
CA ILE A 56 13.48 -21.16 -3.41
C ILE A 56 11.96 -21.22 -3.42
N ILE A 57 11.32 -20.17 -3.90
CA ILE A 57 9.88 -20.06 -4.07
C ILE A 57 9.60 -19.88 -5.56
N VAL A 58 8.91 -20.84 -6.17
CA VAL A 58 8.70 -20.85 -7.62
C VAL A 58 7.23 -20.71 -7.95
N PHE A 59 6.92 -19.75 -8.81
CA PHE A 59 5.62 -19.61 -9.45
C PHE A 59 5.67 -20.25 -10.82
N GLY A 60 4.67 -21.05 -11.17
CA GLY A 60 4.56 -21.67 -12.50
C GLY A 60 3.13 -21.97 -12.89
N THR A 61 2.94 -22.37 -14.14
CA THR A 61 1.70 -22.95 -14.66
C THR A 61 1.89 -24.44 -14.89
N ASP A 62 0.85 -25.17 -15.26
CA ASP A 62 0.95 -26.54 -15.78
C ASP A 62 1.96 -26.66 -16.95
N GLN A 63 2.03 -25.65 -17.81
CA GLN A 63 2.96 -25.61 -18.94
C GLN A 63 4.41 -25.21 -18.60
N SER A 64 4.73 -24.93 -17.34
CA SER A 64 6.08 -24.50 -16.97
C SER A 64 7.08 -25.65 -17.02
N SER A 65 8.36 -25.34 -17.22
CA SER A 65 9.42 -26.34 -17.38
C SER A 65 9.85 -26.98 -16.05
N TRP A 66 8.93 -27.72 -15.42
CA TRP A 66 9.12 -28.36 -14.12
C TRP A 66 10.21 -29.44 -14.11
N ASN A 67 10.37 -30.21 -15.20
CA ASN A 67 11.45 -31.19 -15.36
C ASN A 67 12.83 -30.53 -15.19
N TYR A 68 13.06 -29.46 -15.95
CA TYR A 68 14.30 -28.71 -15.91
C TYR A 68 14.60 -28.21 -14.50
N LEU A 69 13.60 -27.59 -13.85
CA LEU A 69 13.77 -27.08 -12.49
C LEU A 69 14.07 -28.20 -11.49
N TYR A 70 13.35 -29.33 -11.55
CA TYR A 70 13.55 -30.44 -10.62
C TYR A 70 15.00 -30.94 -10.67
N ASN A 71 15.50 -31.23 -11.87
CA ASN A 71 16.86 -31.74 -12.07
C ASN A 71 17.92 -30.71 -11.64
N LEU A 72 17.70 -29.43 -11.98
CA LEU A 72 18.60 -28.34 -11.57
C LEU A 72 18.68 -28.20 -10.04
N LEU A 73 17.54 -28.26 -9.35
CA LEU A 73 17.50 -28.16 -7.89
C LEU A 73 18.09 -29.40 -7.22
N ASN A 74 17.95 -30.57 -7.83
CA ASN A 74 18.54 -31.80 -7.33
C ASN A 74 20.07 -31.75 -7.37
N GLU A 75 20.63 -31.30 -8.49
CA GLU A 75 22.07 -31.06 -8.63
C GLU A 75 22.55 -30.00 -7.62
N TYR A 76 21.83 -28.89 -7.49
CA TYR A 76 22.23 -27.80 -6.60
C TYR A 76 22.19 -28.17 -5.11
N PHE A 77 21.12 -28.82 -4.64
CA PHE A 77 20.92 -29.08 -3.21
C PHE A 77 21.48 -30.40 -2.70
N TYR A 78 21.68 -31.38 -3.58
CA TYR A 78 22.11 -32.73 -3.23
C TYR A 78 23.32 -33.21 -4.03
N SER A 79 23.78 -32.47 -5.03
CA SER A 79 24.87 -32.89 -5.94
C SER A 79 24.57 -34.20 -6.68
N GLU A 80 23.28 -34.48 -6.89
CA GLU A 80 22.79 -35.69 -7.55
C GLU A 80 22.23 -35.38 -8.94
N LYS A 81 22.61 -36.17 -9.94
CA LYS A 81 22.01 -36.15 -11.29
C LYS A 81 20.98 -37.27 -11.38
N GLU A 82 19.70 -36.92 -11.27
CA GLU A 82 18.59 -37.90 -11.30
C GLU A 82 17.89 -37.99 -12.68
N ASP A 83 18.18 -37.10 -13.63
CA ASP A 83 17.58 -37.02 -14.98
C ASP A 83 16.07 -37.36 -15.01
N VAL A 84 15.31 -36.80 -14.06
CA VAL A 84 13.88 -37.06 -13.93
C VAL A 84 13.13 -36.43 -15.10
N VAL A 85 12.26 -37.23 -15.72
CA VAL A 85 11.36 -36.80 -16.78
C VAL A 85 9.93 -37.08 -16.32
N PHE A 86 9.16 -36.04 -15.96
CA PHE A 86 7.72 -36.19 -15.78
C PHE A 86 7.09 -36.60 -17.12
N LEU A 87 6.28 -37.65 -17.14
CA LEU A 87 5.51 -38.08 -18.31
C LEU A 87 4.48 -37.00 -18.69
N GLU A 88 4.00 -36.95 -19.94
CA GLU A 88 3.05 -35.92 -20.38
C GLU A 88 1.77 -35.86 -19.52
N GLU A 89 1.27 -37.02 -19.08
CA GLU A 89 0.13 -37.14 -18.16
C GLU A 89 0.41 -36.50 -16.80
N GLN A 90 1.66 -36.58 -16.33
CA GLN A 90 2.12 -36.02 -15.05
C GLN A 90 2.46 -34.53 -15.14
N LYS A 91 2.93 -34.07 -16.31
CA LYS A 91 3.24 -32.64 -16.54
C LYS A 91 2.00 -31.75 -16.43
N ASN A 92 0.84 -32.30 -16.77
CA ASN A 92 -0.44 -31.60 -16.67
C ASN A 92 -1.14 -31.81 -15.32
N ASP A 93 -0.56 -32.61 -14.42
CA ASP A 93 -1.08 -32.88 -13.08
C ASP A 93 -0.35 -32.01 -12.04
N VAL A 94 -1.01 -30.90 -11.70
CA VAL A 94 -0.52 -29.93 -10.71
C VAL A 94 -0.35 -30.55 -9.32
N GLU A 95 -1.25 -31.45 -8.91
CA GLU A 95 -1.17 -32.07 -7.58
C GLU A 95 0.01 -33.03 -7.49
N TYR A 96 0.24 -33.80 -8.55
CA TYR A 96 1.39 -34.68 -8.65
C TYR A 96 2.72 -33.90 -8.57
N ILE A 97 2.88 -32.84 -9.36
CA ILE A 97 4.11 -32.03 -9.33
C ILE A 97 4.32 -31.41 -7.93
N ARG A 98 3.26 -30.88 -7.31
CA ARG A 98 3.31 -30.39 -5.91
C ARG A 98 3.79 -31.44 -4.95
N LYS A 99 3.27 -32.66 -5.04
CA LYS A 99 3.66 -33.78 -4.17
C LYS A 99 5.14 -34.12 -4.35
N VAL A 100 5.60 -34.31 -5.58
CA VAL A 100 6.98 -34.70 -5.88
C VAL A 100 7.99 -33.65 -5.39
N PHE A 101 7.74 -32.36 -5.64
CA PHE A 101 8.61 -31.30 -5.13
C PHE A 101 8.59 -31.21 -3.61
N LYS A 102 7.43 -31.39 -2.97
CA LYS A 102 7.30 -31.34 -1.50
C LYS A 102 8.03 -32.51 -0.83
N GLU A 103 7.98 -33.70 -1.42
CA GLU A 103 8.68 -34.89 -0.90
C GLU A 103 10.20 -34.75 -1.05
N ARG A 104 10.69 -34.21 -2.18
CA ARG A 104 12.13 -34.08 -2.44
C ARG A 104 12.77 -32.84 -1.80
N PHE A 105 12.03 -31.74 -1.71
CA PHE A 105 12.54 -30.43 -1.30
C PHE A 105 11.69 -29.75 -0.20
N PRO A 106 11.27 -30.46 0.87
CA PRO A 106 10.23 -30.00 1.82
C PRO A 106 10.50 -28.60 2.37
N ASP A 107 11.73 -28.35 2.83
CA ASP A 107 12.14 -27.07 3.40
C ASP A 107 12.98 -26.21 2.46
N LYS A 108 13.33 -26.71 1.27
CA LYS A 108 14.22 -26.05 0.32
C LYS A 108 13.48 -25.37 -0.83
N CYS A 109 12.38 -25.95 -1.31
CA CYS A 109 11.60 -25.42 -2.42
C CYS A 109 10.10 -25.38 -2.10
N LYS A 110 9.46 -24.23 -2.32
CA LYS A 110 8.01 -24.07 -2.28
C LYS A 110 7.53 -23.73 -3.68
N ILE A 111 6.50 -24.41 -4.17
CA ILE A 111 5.93 -24.11 -5.48
C ILE A 111 4.50 -23.61 -5.37
N PHE A 112 4.19 -22.58 -6.15
CA PHE A 112 2.86 -22.02 -6.35
C PHE A 112 2.47 -22.18 -7.80
N PHE A 113 1.24 -22.66 -8.02
CA PHE A 113 0.68 -22.77 -9.36
C PHE A 113 -0.29 -21.64 -9.61
N ILE A 114 -0.26 -21.12 -10.84
CA ILE A 114 -1.22 -20.16 -11.36
C ILE A 114 -1.96 -20.88 -12.50
N GLU A 115 -3.29 -20.99 -12.40
CA GLU A 115 -4.08 -21.63 -13.45
C GLU A 115 -4.00 -20.84 -14.76
N SER A 116 -3.76 -21.55 -15.87
CA SER A 116 -3.59 -20.98 -17.22
C SER A 116 -4.77 -21.28 -18.16
N LYS A 117 -5.64 -22.23 -17.81
CA LYS A 117 -6.58 -22.86 -18.74
C LYS A 117 -7.84 -22.00 -18.98
N ASN A 118 -7.73 -20.87 -19.67
CA ASN A 118 -8.81 -20.11 -20.35
C ASN A 118 -10.15 -19.88 -19.60
N LYS A 119 -10.20 -20.19 -18.31
CA LYS A 119 -11.28 -19.95 -17.35
C LYS A 119 -10.65 -19.19 -16.21
N PHE A 120 -10.12 -18.01 -16.52
CA PHE A 120 -9.70 -17.06 -15.50
C PHE A 120 -10.95 -16.57 -14.80
N ASP A 121 -11.43 -17.35 -13.84
CA ASP A 121 -12.38 -16.89 -12.87
C ASP A 121 -11.63 -15.92 -11.94
N ASN A 122 -12.02 -14.64 -12.00
CA ASN A 122 -11.40 -13.60 -11.20
C ASN A 122 -11.45 -13.91 -9.70
N GLU A 123 -12.48 -14.63 -9.23
CA GLU A 123 -12.61 -15.04 -7.82
C GLU A 123 -11.51 -16.03 -7.42
N ASN A 124 -11.14 -16.97 -8.31
CA ASN A 124 -10.08 -17.95 -8.05
C ASN A 124 -8.69 -17.29 -7.99
N ILE A 125 -8.38 -16.38 -8.92
CA ILE A 125 -7.09 -15.65 -8.93
C ILE A 125 -6.88 -14.86 -7.64
N VAL A 126 -7.94 -14.19 -7.19
CA VAL A 126 -7.94 -13.39 -5.97
C VAL A 126 -7.64 -14.25 -4.74
N SER A 127 -8.34 -15.38 -4.60
CA SER A 127 -8.12 -16.34 -3.52
C SER A 127 -6.69 -16.91 -3.53
N ASP A 128 -6.20 -17.31 -4.70
CA ASP A 128 -4.85 -17.85 -4.88
C ASP A 128 -3.77 -16.84 -4.51
N LEU A 129 -3.92 -15.58 -4.93
CA LEU A 129 -2.98 -14.51 -4.58
C LEU A 129 -2.95 -14.27 -3.07
N VAL A 130 -4.11 -14.25 -2.40
CA VAL A 130 -4.19 -14.11 -0.94
C VAL A 130 -3.44 -15.25 -0.25
N PHE A 131 -3.70 -16.51 -0.67
CA PHE A 131 -3.01 -17.66 -0.12
C PHE A 131 -1.49 -17.58 -0.31
N GLN A 132 -1.04 -17.24 -1.53
CA GLN A 132 0.39 -17.09 -1.86
C GLN A 132 1.07 -16.00 -1.02
N ILE A 133 0.42 -14.85 -0.83
CA ILE A 133 0.95 -13.74 -0.02
C ILE A 133 1.13 -14.18 1.43
N GLU A 134 0.11 -14.79 2.03
CA GLU A 134 0.15 -15.21 3.43
C GLU A 134 1.17 -16.33 3.67
N GLU A 135 1.30 -17.29 2.75
CA GLU A 135 2.33 -18.32 2.82
C GLU A 135 3.75 -17.74 2.73
N ILE A 136 3.97 -16.75 1.86
CA ILE A 136 5.28 -16.08 1.76
C ILE A 136 5.56 -15.28 3.04
N LYS A 137 4.57 -14.59 3.61
CA LYS A 137 4.72 -13.89 4.91
C LYS A 137 5.14 -14.86 6.01
N ASN A 138 4.52 -16.04 6.10
CA ASN A 138 4.92 -17.06 7.08
C ASN A 138 6.39 -17.48 6.90
N ILE A 139 6.83 -17.71 5.65
CA ILE A 139 8.24 -18.06 5.35
C ILE A 139 9.19 -16.92 5.76
N LEU A 140 8.81 -15.66 5.52
CA LEU A 140 9.63 -14.50 5.88
C LEU A 140 9.69 -14.28 7.39
N ASP A 141 8.59 -14.50 8.12
CA ASP A 141 8.52 -14.38 9.58
C ASP A 141 9.44 -15.41 10.26
N GLU A 142 9.50 -16.63 9.74
CA GLU A 142 10.44 -17.68 10.19
C GLU A 142 11.91 -17.33 9.90
N GLN A 143 12.16 -16.48 8.90
CA GLN A 143 13.49 -16.15 8.40
C GLN A 143 13.79 -14.64 8.43
N SER A 144 13.55 -14.01 9.58
CA SER A 144 13.58 -12.55 9.83
C SER A 144 14.86 -11.75 9.47
N ARG A 145 15.89 -12.37 8.87
CA ARG A 145 17.11 -11.71 8.37
C ARG A 145 17.50 -12.10 6.95
N SER A 146 16.61 -12.77 6.22
CA SER A 146 16.94 -13.23 4.87
C SER A 146 17.00 -12.08 3.87
N LYS A 147 17.96 -12.17 2.94
CA LYS A 147 17.94 -11.33 1.73
C LYS A 147 17.05 -12.01 0.70
N VAL A 148 16.03 -11.30 0.23
CA VAL A 148 15.03 -11.80 -0.70
C VAL A 148 15.38 -11.29 -2.09
N TYR A 149 15.54 -12.21 -3.02
CA TYR A 149 15.73 -11.92 -4.43
C TYR A 149 14.48 -12.33 -5.19
N VAL A 150 13.97 -11.47 -6.06
CA VAL A 150 12.79 -11.78 -6.88
C VAL A 150 13.15 -11.67 -8.35
N ASP A 151 13.08 -12.79 -9.07
CA ASP A 151 13.18 -12.82 -10.52
C ASP A 151 11.81 -12.69 -11.16
N ILE A 152 11.65 -11.67 -12.00
CA ILE A 152 10.42 -11.39 -12.74
C ILE A 152 10.53 -11.73 -14.24
N THR A 153 11.60 -12.41 -14.64
CA THR A 153 11.90 -12.70 -16.04
C THR A 153 10.95 -13.73 -16.66
N GLY A 154 10.71 -14.85 -15.96
CA GLY A 154 10.06 -16.02 -16.55
C GLY A 154 8.53 -16.02 -16.50
N GLY A 155 7.92 -17.02 -17.14
CA GLY A 155 6.48 -17.32 -17.04
C GLY A 155 5.56 -16.40 -17.84
N LEU A 156 4.25 -16.51 -17.65
CA LEU A 156 3.26 -15.63 -18.30
C LEU A 156 3.29 -14.21 -17.70
N ARG A 157 2.79 -13.23 -18.44
CA ARG A 157 2.78 -11.83 -17.96
C ARG A 157 1.90 -11.63 -16.74
N ILE A 158 0.84 -12.42 -16.60
CA ILE A 158 0.01 -12.42 -15.40
C ILE A 158 0.81 -12.84 -14.16
N MET A 159 1.68 -13.86 -14.27
CA MET A 159 2.53 -14.30 -13.16
C MET A 159 3.51 -13.21 -12.73
N TYR A 160 4.07 -12.50 -13.71
CA TYR A 160 4.89 -11.33 -13.46
C TYR A 160 4.14 -10.29 -12.62
N MET A 161 2.92 -9.95 -13.04
CA MET A 161 2.13 -8.94 -12.32
C MET A 161 1.62 -9.42 -10.96
N SER A 162 1.38 -10.72 -10.80
CA SER A 162 1.13 -11.35 -9.50
C SER A 162 2.32 -11.16 -8.57
N LEU A 163 3.53 -11.46 -9.03
CA LEU A 163 4.77 -11.23 -8.27
C LEU A 163 4.95 -9.76 -7.88
N VAL A 164 4.69 -8.84 -8.80
CA VAL A 164 4.70 -7.39 -8.52
C VAL A 164 3.73 -7.02 -7.40
N SER A 165 2.51 -7.59 -7.42
CA SER A 165 1.48 -7.35 -6.41
C SER A 165 1.90 -7.88 -5.05
N ILE A 166 2.44 -9.11 -5.02
CA ILE A 166 2.99 -9.75 -3.84
C ILE A 166 4.11 -8.88 -3.27
N ILE A 167 5.09 -8.47 -4.08
CA ILE A 167 6.19 -7.59 -3.65
C ILE A 167 5.66 -6.30 -3.03
N ASN A 168 4.72 -5.63 -3.70
CA ASN A 168 4.13 -4.39 -3.20
C ASN A 168 3.50 -4.61 -1.82
N ILE A 169 2.72 -5.68 -1.67
CA ILE A 169 2.06 -6.01 -0.39
C ILE A 169 3.09 -6.38 0.68
N LEU A 170 4.11 -7.19 0.36
CA LEU A 170 5.18 -7.53 1.31
C LEU A 170 5.87 -6.26 1.83
N LYS A 171 6.14 -5.27 0.98
CA LYS A 171 6.74 -3.99 1.40
C LYS A 171 5.83 -3.17 2.33
N MET A 172 4.51 -3.27 2.16
CA MET A 172 3.55 -2.65 3.09
C MET A 172 3.59 -3.26 4.49
N TYR A 173 3.89 -4.57 4.60
CA TYR A 173 3.98 -5.28 5.88
C TYR A 173 5.37 -5.23 6.51
N TYR A 174 6.42 -5.25 5.70
CA TYR A 174 7.82 -5.34 6.12
C TYR A 174 8.61 -4.12 5.64
N SER A 175 8.64 -3.06 6.46
CA SER A 175 9.32 -1.80 6.12
C SER A 175 10.83 -1.93 5.89
N GLN A 176 11.48 -2.94 6.50
CA GLN A 176 12.92 -3.20 6.38
C GLN A 176 13.26 -4.47 5.58
N LEU A 177 12.35 -4.93 4.71
CA LEU A 177 12.62 -6.10 3.86
C LEU A 177 13.81 -5.84 2.93
N ASN A 178 14.89 -6.62 3.09
CA ASN A 178 16.06 -6.58 2.22
C ASN A 178 15.75 -7.30 0.90
N LEU A 179 15.13 -6.58 -0.03
CA LEU A 179 14.57 -7.09 -1.27
C LEU A 179 15.37 -6.58 -2.48
N LYS A 180 15.80 -7.48 -3.38
CA LYS A 180 16.38 -7.16 -4.68
C LYS A 180 15.51 -7.74 -5.80
N VAL A 181 15.02 -6.92 -6.72
CA VAL A 181 14.19 -7.39 -7.84
C VAL A 181 15.00 -7.37 -9.12
N LEU A 182 15.09 -8.52 -9.77
CA LEU A 182 15.95 -8.77 -10.92
C LEU A 182 15.11 -9.09 -12.16
N TYR A 183 15.54 -8.55 -13.30
CA TYR A 183 14.93 -8.77 -14.60
C TYR A 183 16.00 -8.98 -15.66
N SER A 184 15.90 -10.06 -16.43
CA SER A 184 16.74 -10.27 -17.61
C SER A 184 16.08 -9.67 -18.85
N GLN A 185 16.59 -8.53 -19.30
CA GLN A 185 16.15 -7.86 -20.51
C GLN A 185 16.71 -8.55 -21.76
N ASN A 186 15.82 -8.77 -22.73
CA ASN A 186 16.15 -9.29 -24.06
C ASN A 186 16.05 -8.16 -25.10
N ASP A 187 17.15 -7.43 -25.32
CA ASP A 187 17.23 -6.44 -26.39
C ASP A 187 17.65 -7.12 -27.70
N ILE A 188 16.81 -7.04 -28.74
CA ILE A 188 17.05 -7.66 -30.05
C ILE A 188 18.35 -7.14 -30.70
N ASN A 189 18.79 -5.93 -30.36
CA ASN A 189 19.98 -5.32 -30.96
C ASN A 189 21.30 -5.77 -30.33
N THR A 190 21.25 -6.59 -29.28
CA THR A 190 22.44 -7.06 -28.56
C THR A 190 22.60 -8.56 -28.70
N ASP A 191 23.82 -9.08 -28.55
CA ASP A 191 24.10 -10.52 -28.52
C ASP A 191 24.13 -11.10 -27.09
N TYR A 192 23.62 -10.37 -26.09
CA TYR A 192 23.56 -10.81 -24.70
C TYR A 192 22.20 -10.51 -24.06
N PHE A 193 21.95 -11.15 -22.92
CA PHE A 193 20.86 -10.80 -22.02
C PHE A 193 21.41 -9.92 -20.90
N GLN A 194 20.77 -8.78 -20.62
CA GLN A 194 21.19 -7.92 -19.52
C GLN A 194 20.33 -8.20 -18.29
N ILE A 195 20.95 -8.65 -17.19
CA ILE A 195 20.30 -8.75 -15.88
C ILE A 195 20.36 -7.36 -15.25
N ILE A 196 19.19 -6.80 -14.99
CA ILE A 196 18.99 -5.45 -14.47
C ILE A 196 18.36 -5.55 -13.09
N ASP A 197 18.87 -4.72 -12.19
CA ASP A 197 18.27 -4.48 -10.89
C ASP A 197 17.23 -3.36 -11.00
N ILE A 198 15.97 -3.68 -10.72
CA ILE A 198 14.86 -2.71 -10.72
C ILE A 198 14.39 -2.37 -9.30
N THR A 199 15.22 -2.62 -8.29
CA THR A 199 14.93 -2.35 -6.88
C THR A 199 14.62 -0.89 -6.61
N ASN A 200 15.21 0.05 -7.36
CA ASN A 200 14.92 1.48 -7.24
C ASN A 200 13.43 1.81 -7.45
N VAL A 201 12.70 1.01 -8.26
CA VAL A 201 11.25 1.17 -8.43
C VAL A 201 10.49 0.89 -7.13
N LEU A 202 11.01 -0.03 -6.31
CA LEU A 202 10.44 -0.36 -5.00
C LEU A 202 10.56 0.81 -4.01
N GLU A 203 11.65 1.57 -4.06
CA GLU A 203 11.80 2.77 -3.24
C GLU A 203 10.69 3.79 -3.56
N LYS A 204 10.26 3.85 -4.83
CA LYS A 204 9.12 4.69 -5.21
C LYS A 204 7.79 4.12 -4.71
N LEU A 205 7.61 2.81 -4.64
CA LEU A 205 6.41 2.22 -4.00
C LEU A 205 6.31 2.59 -2.52
N ASP A 206 7.43 2.55 -1.79
CA ASP A 206 7.47 3.00 -0.39
C ASP A 206 7.05 4.47 -0.28
N PHE A 207 7.53 5.31 -1.20
CA PHE A 207 7.14 6.71 -1.26
C PHE A 207 5.65 6.88 -1.61
N VAL A 208 5.10 6.11 -2.56
CA VAL A 208 3.66 6.10 -2.91
C VAL A 208 2.82 5.74 -1.68
N ASP A 209 3.20 4.73 -0.90
CA ASP A 209 2.49 4.35 0.32
C ASP A 209 2.62 5.41 1.43
N ALA A 210 3.80 6.03 1.58
CA ALA A 210 4.01 7.12 2.52
C ALA A 210 3.19 8.37 2.16
N VAL A 211 3.16 8.76 0.88
CA VAL A 211 2.32 9.86 0.37
C VAL A 211 0.85 9.55 0.52
N SER A 212 0.44 8.28 0.32
CA SER A 212 -0.93 7.85 0.58
C SER A 212 -1.31 8.04 2.05
N SER A 213 -0.46 7.57 2.97
CA SER A 213 -0.66 7.73 4.41
C SER A 213 -0.75 9.19 4.83
N PHE A 214 0.13 10.03 4.30
CA PHE A 214 0.14 11.46 4.54
C PHE A 214 -1.10 12.16 3.97
N THR A 215 -1.47 11.84 2.73
CA THR A 215 -2.61 12.48 2.06
C THR A 215 -3.93 12.06 2.70
N LYS A 216 -4.11 10.77 3.01
CA LYS A 216 -5.34 10.27 3.63
C LYS A 216 -5.45 10.66 5.10
N TYR A 217 -4.36 10.54 5.87
CA TYR A 217 -4.41 10.59 7.33
C TYR A 217 -3.63 11.74 7.96
N GLY A 218 -2.78 12.44 7.21
CA GLY A 218 -1.81 13.41 7.70
C GLY A 218 -0.60 12.80 8.39
N SER A 219 -0.51 11.48 8.44
CA SER A 219 0.59 10.77 9.11
C SER A 219 1.90 10.95 8.36
N ILE A 220 2.94 11.35 9.10
CA ILE A 220 4.31 11.46 8.57
C ILE A 220 5.19 10.26 8.93
N ALA A 221 4.64 9.24 9.61
CA ALA A 221 5.44 8.15 10.17
C ALA A 221 6.29 7.44 9.10
N LYS A 222 5.65 7.04 8.00
CA LYS A 222 6.33 6.40 6.86
C LYS A 222 7.22 7.37 6.07
N LEU A 223 6.93 8.67 6.10
CA LEU A 223 7.77 9.68 5.45
C LEU A 223 9.11 9.86 6.16
N ARG A 224 9.22 9.58 7.47
CA ARG A 224 10.48 9.70 8.22
C ARG A 224 11.56 8.73 7.75
N ASP A 225 11.15 7.58 7.21
CA ASP A 225 12.08 6.57 6.70
C ASP A 225 12.60 6.92 5.29
N ILE A 226 11.99 7.91 4.62
CA ILE A 226 12.25 8.25 3.21
C ILE A 226 12.84 9.66 3.07
N ILE A 227 12.33 10.61 3.83
CA ILE A 227 12.71 12.02 3.73
C ILE A 227 13.88 12.31 4.66
N GLN A 228 14.96 12.87 4.12
CA GLN A 228 16.17 13.21 4.88
C GLN A 228 16.16 14.65 5.42
N ASN A 229 15.27 15.50 4.92
CA ASN A 229 15.16 16.89 5.33
C ASN A 229 14.42 17.04 6.67
N GLU A 230 15.17 17.08 7.77
CA GLU A 230 14.62 17.23 9.13
C GLU A 230 13.75 18.47 9.30
N ALA A 231 14.12 19.61 8.68
CA ALA A 231 13.32 20.83 8.76
C ALA A 231 11.93 20.65 8.14
N LEU A 232 11.86 19.95 6.99
CA LEU A 232 10.60 19.60 6.34
C LEU A 232 9.79 18.64 7.22
N LEU A 233 10.41 17.56 7.72
CA LEU A 233 9.76 16.58 8.59
C LEU A 233 9.18 17.20 9.86
N ASN A 234 9.96 18.04 10.55
CA ASN A 234 9.54 18.72 11.77
C ASN A 234 8.34 19.64 11.51
N LYS A 235 8.35 20.34 10.36
CA LYS A 235 7.23 21.24 10.01
C LYS A 235 5.99 20.49 9.55
N LEU A 236 6.14 19.33 8.89
CA LEU A 236 5.02 18.44 8.58
C LEU A 236 4.44 17.78 9.84
N GLU A 237 5.27 17.46 10.83
CA GLU A 237 4.81 17.01 12.14
C GLU A 237 4.02 18.09 12.86
N GLU A 238 4.54 19.32 12.88
CA GLU A 238 3.83 20.47 13.45
C GLU A 238 2.46 20.64 12.77
N LEU A 239 2.42 20.58 11.44
CA LEU A 239 1.16 20.61 10.67
C LEU A 239 0.23 19.49 11.13
N TYR A 240 0.71 18.25 11.22
CA TYR A 240 -0.09 17.11 11.63
C TYR A 240 -0.67 17.27 13.05
N ILE A 241 0.14 17.72 14.01
CA ILE A 241 -0.32 17.97 15.39
C ILE A 241 -1.33 19.12 15.41
N LYS A 242 -1.06 20.25 14.74
CA LYS A 242 -2.02 21.36 14.64
C LYS A 242 -3.36 20.93 14.07
N LEU A 243 -3.33 20.09 13.04
CA LEU A 243 -4.51 19.52 12.40
C LEU A 243 -5.29 18.59 13.35
N GLN A 244 -4.60 17.77 14.14
CA GLN A 244 -5.26 16.91 15.12
C GLN A 244 -5.93 17.72 16.24
N PHE A 245 -5.29 18.79 16.72
CA PHE A 245 -5.79 19.63 17.81
C PHE A 245 -6.71 20.79 17.34
N ASN A 246 -6.93 20.97 16.04
CA ASN A 246 -7.59 22.14 15.45
C ASN A 246 -6.99 23.49 15.87
N LEU A 247 -5.67 23.58 15.95
CA LEU A 247 -5.00 24.82 16.33
C LEU A 247 -5.15 25.88 15.22
N LYS A 248 -5.15 27.16 15.61
CA LYS A 248 -5.12 28.30 14.67
C LYS A 248 -3.76 28.43 13.98
N ASN A 249 -3.65 29.33 13.00
CA ASN A 249 -2.42 29.65 12.25
C ASN A 249 -1.83 28.48 11.44
N ILE A 250 -2.69 27.62 10.90
CA ILE A 250 -2.28 26.57 9.95
C ILE A 250 -1.70 27.21 8.66
N ASP A 251 -2.20 28.38 8.26
CA ASP A 251 -1.72 29.09 7.07
C ASP A 251 -0.26 29.51 7.16
N ASP A 252 0.22 29.90 8.34
CA ASP A 252 1.62 30.24 8.59
C ASP A 252 2.50 28.98 8.52
N THR A 253 2.00 27.85 9.04
CA THR A 253 2.65 26.55 8.89
C THR A 253 2.75 26.16 7.42
N TYR A 254 1.68 26.34 6.63
CA TYR A 254 1.73 26.13 5.19
C TYR A 254 2.71 27.08 4.48
N LYS A 255 2.72 28.37 4.84
CA LYS A 255 3.66 29.35 4.27
C LYS A 255 5.11 28.94 4.52
N THR A 256 5.44 28.59 5.76
CA THR A 256 6.78 28.11 6.12
C THR A 256 7.14 26.83 5.35
N LEU A 257 6.21 25.88 5.25
CA LEU A 257 6.41 24.65 4.47
C LEU A 257 6.72 24.93 3.01
N THR A 258 6.09 25.95 2.41
CA THR A 258 6.37 26.33 1.02
C THR A 258 7.76 26.95 0.83
N GLU A 259 8.30 27.61 1.85
CA GLU A 259 9.62 28.26 1.85
C GLU A 259 10.78 27.27 2.01
N ILE A 260 10.59 26.15 2.73
CA ILE A 260 11.63 25.11 2.91
C ILE A 260 12.01 24.52 1.55
N LYS A 261 13.25 24.64 1.10
CA LYS A 261 13.71 24.05 -0.18
C LYS A 261 13.69 22.51 -0.09
N GLY A 262 13.09 21.86 -1.08
CA GLY A 262 13.15 20.39 -1.22
C GLY A 262 14.51 19.99 -1.76
N LYS A 263 15.13 18.97 -1.16
CA LYS A 263 16.48 18.51 -1.50
C LYS A 263 16.51 17.45 -2.60
N ASN A 264 15.39 16.74 -2.81
CA ASN A 264 15.23 15.70 -3.83
C ASN A 264 13.81 15.75 -4.43
N GLU A 265 13.53 14.90 -5.42
CA GLU A 265 12.26 14.92 -6.15
C GLU A 265 11.06 14.50 -5.28
N ASN A 266 11.23 13.50 -4.42
CA ASN A 266 10.21 13.09 -3.45
C ASN A 266 9.78 14.26 -2.55
N GLU A 267 10.74 15.05 -2.06
CA GLU A 267 10.48 16.25 -1.27
C GLU A 267 9.74 17.33 -2.08
N LYS A 268 10.08 17.52 -3.37
CA LYS A 268 9.38 18.47 -4.25
C LYS A 268 7.92 18.06 -4.47
N ILE A 269 7.67 16.79 -4.78
CA ILE A 269 6.33 16.22 -4.96
C ILE A 269 5.48 16.42 -3.71
N LEU A 270 6.04 16.12 -2.53
CA LEU A 270 5.35 16.30 -1.26
C LEU A 270 4.99 17.77 -1.01
N LYS A 271 5.91 18.70 -1.31
CA LYS A 271 5.65 20.14 -1.22
C LYS A 271 4.56 20.60 -2.16
N GLU A 272 4.54 20.14 -3.41
CA GLU A 272 3.49 20.47 -4.36
C GLU A 272 2.13 19.94 -3.88
N ARG A 273 2.08 18.74 -3.31
CA ARG A 273 0.85 18.24 -2.67
C ARG A 273 0.38 19.14 -1.53
N VAL A 274 1.29 19.57 -0.66
CA VAL A 274 0.98 20.51 0.44
C VAL A 274 0.46 21.85 -0.09
N LYS A 275 1.04 22.38 -1.18
CA LYS A 275 0.54 23.60 -1.85
C LYS A 275 -0.88 23.40 -2.40
N LYS A 276 -1.13 22.31 -3.14
CA LYS A 276 -2.47 21.97 -3.67
C LYS A 276 -3.49 21.89 -2.53
N LEU A 277 -3.14 21.24 -1.41
CA LEU A 277 -4.00 21.15 -0.21
C LEU A 277 -4.32 22.52 0.42
N LYS A 278 -3.36 23.45 0.47
CA LYS A 278 -3.60 24.84 0.90
C LYS A 278 -4.65 25.52 0.00
N THR A 279 -4.57 25.33 -1.31
CA THR A 279 -5.47 26.01 -2.27
C THR A 279 -6.90 25.47 -2.28
N LEU A 280 -7.11 24.19 -1.90
CA LEU A 280 -8.44 23.55 -1.86
C LEU A 280 -9.36 24.12 -0.75
N LYS A 281 -8.85 24.95 0.16
CA LYS A 281 -9.66 25.64 1.18
C LYS A 281 -9.12 27.05 1.45
N ASN A 282 -9.78 28.09 0.97
CA ASN A 282 -9.73 29.38 1.68
C ASN A 282 -10.99 30.25 1.73
N GLU A 283 -12.15 29.88 1.15
CA GLU A 283 -13.33 30.76 1.24
C GLU A 283 -14.48 30.29 2.14
N LYS A 284 -14.53 29.03 2.61
CA LYS A 284 -15.65 28.57 3.48
C LYS A 284 -15.34 27.51 4.53
N TYR A 285 -14.13 26.95 4.55
CA TYR A 285 -13.82 25.75 5.35
C TYR A 285 -12.86 25.96 6.53
N HIS A 286 -12.18 27.11 6.66
CA HIS A 286 -11.35 27.39 7.83
C HIS A 286 -12.16 27.40 9.15
N ASN A 287 -13.45 27.71 9.08
CA ASN A 287 -14.38 27.59 10.22
C ASN A 287 -14.98 26.17 10.42
N LYS A 288 -14.66 25.20 9.55
CA LYS A 288 -15.26 23.85 9.54
C LYS A 288 -14.27 22.69 9.62
N VAL A 289 -12.96 22.91 9.63
CA VAL A 289 -11.98 21.89 10.05
C VAL A 289 -12.01 21.79 11.58
N LYS A 290 -13.17 21.37 12.09
CA LYS A 290 -13.37 20.97 13.46
C LYS A 290 -13.10 19.46 13.50
N ASN A 291 -12.06 19.04 14.20
CA ASN A 291 -11.94 17.68 14.71
C ASN A 291 -13.13 17.47 15.65
N TYR A 292 -14.24 17.01 15.07
CA TYR A 292 -15.50 16.79 15.77
C TYR A 292 -15.35 15.75 16.87
N GLY A 293 -14.35 14.85 16.80
CA GLY A 293 -13.98 13.97 17.91
C GLY A 293 -13.58 14.77 19.14
N LEU A 294 -12.66 15.73 18.98
CA LEU A 294 -12.27 16.64 20.05
C LEU A 294 -13.36 17.65 20.41
N GLU A 295 -14.16 18.15 19.46
CA GLU A 295 -15.27 19.05 19.80
C GLU A 295 -16.36 18.32 20.59
N ILE A 296 -16.63 17.04 20.31
CA ILE A 296 -17.56 16.21 21.09
C ILE A 296 -16.97 15.92 22.47
N VAL A 297 -15.69 15.54 22.56
CA VAL A 297 -15.00 15.35 23.86
C VAL A 297 -14.96 16.64 24.68
N ASN A 298 -14.70 17.79 24.06
CA ASN A 298 -14.72 19.11 24.72
C ASN A 298 -16.16 19.55 25.06
N LYS A 299 -17.16 19.24 24.22
CA LYS A 299 -18.58 19.57 24.48
C LYS A 299 -19.26 18.64 25.47
N TYR A 300 -18.66 17.50 25.81
CA TYR A 300 -19.10 16.66 26.91
C TYR A 300 -19.15 17.42 28.24
N GLU A 301 -18.48 18.58 28.33
CA GLU A 301 -18.58 19.50 29.46
C GLU A 301 -19.76 20.51 29.37
N SER A 302 -20.56 20.57 28.28
CA SER A 302 -21.48 21.71 28.07
C SER A 302 -22.92 21.49 27.58
N ASP A 303 -23.32 20.45 26.82
CA ASP A 303 -24.75 20.31 26.41
C ASP A 303 -25.16 19.03 25.65
N ASN A 304 -26.24 18.34 26.07
CA ASN A 304 -26.72 17.06 25.50
C ASN A 304 -27.51 17.19 24.17
N ILE A 305 -28.19 18.32 23.92
CA ILE A 305 -29.12 18.48 22.77
C ILE A 305 -28.36 18.71 21.44
N LYS A 306 -27.17 19.31 21.47
CA LYS A 306 -26.33 19.56 20.28
C LYS A 306 -25.68 18.29 19.71
N TYR A 307 -25.66 17.19 20.47
CA TYR A 307 -25.04 15.92 20.08
C TYR A 307 -25.72 15.26 18.86
N LYS A 308 -27.06 15.33 18.77
CA LYS A 308 -27.84 14.70 17.68
C LYS A 308 -27.55 15.33 16.31
N ASN A 309 -27.46 16.67 16.25
CA ASN A 309 -27.15 17.42 15.01
C ASN A 309 -25.68 17.30 14.56
N LEU A 310 -24.76 16.97 15.47
CA LEU A 310 -23.35 16.70 15.14
C LEU A 310 -23.18 15.31 14.52
N LYS A 311 -24.08 14.37 14.83
CA LYS A 311 -24.06 12.99 14.35
C LYS A 311 -24.34 12.85 12.85
N ASP A 312 -24.98 13.85 12.22
CA ASP A 312 -25.28 13.82 10.78
C ASP A 312 -24.25 14.60 9.92
N LYS A 313 -23.51 15.53 10.54
CA LYS A 313 -22.31 16.16 9.91
C LYS A 313 -21.07 15.26 10.00
N ARG A 314 -21.19 14.16 10.76
CA ARG A 314 -20.23 13.15 11.23
C ARG A 314 -19.52 12.31 10.16
N ASN A 315 -20.16 12.03 9.03
CA ASN A 315 -19.57 11.18 7.98
C ASN A 315 -18.58 11.92 7.05
N LYS A 316 -18.44 13.25 7.19
CA LYS A 316 -17.69 14.08 6.23
C LYS A 316 -16.28 14.47 6.67
N ILE A 317 -15.88 14.17 7.90
CA ILE A 317 -14.77 14.90 8.56
C ILE A 317 -13.95 13.94 9.40
N VAL A 318 -13.04 13.22 8.75
CA VAL A 318 -12.06 12.39 9.47
C VAL A 318 -10.63 12.83 9.20
N HIS A 319 -10.32 13.49 8.08
CA HIS A 319 -8.96 13.99 7.85
C HIS A 319 -8.91 15.33 7.10
N PRO A 320 -8.16 16.33 7.61
CA PRO A 320 -8.07 17.65 7.01
C PRO A 320 -7.35 17.72 5.65
N LEU A 321 -6.58 16.69 5.30
CA LEU A 321 -5.77 16.62 4.07
C LEU A 321 -6.32 15.64 3.02
N ASN A 322 -7.47 15.04 3.31
CA ASN A 322 -8.05 14.01 2.46
C ASN A 322 -8.15 14.54 1.03
N LYS A 323 -7.67 13.73 0.06
CA LYS A 323 -8.19 13.72 -1.32
C LYS A 323 -9.70 13.89 -1.17
N LEU A 324 -10.30 14.98 -1.70
CA LEU A 324 -11.72 15.36 -1.57
C LEU A 324 -12.51 14.29 -0.82
N GLY A 325 -12.91 14.55 0.44
CA GLY A 325 -13.55 13.59 1.37
C GLY A 325 -14.84 12.92 0.85
N GLU A 326 -14.67 12.21 -0.26
CA GLU A 326 -15.58 11.69 -1.26
C GLU A 326 -14.93 10.43 -1.87
N TYR A 327 -14.21 9.64 -1.07
CA TYR A 327 -14.28 8.21 -1.31
C TYR A 327 -15.58 7.68 -0.67
N ILE A 328 -16.57 7.50 -1.55
CA ILE A 328 -17.45 6.33 -1.60
C ILE A 328 -18.75 6.32 -0.77
N THR A 329 -19.05 7.28 0.12
CA THR A 329 -20.33 7.24 0.90
C THR A 329 -21.46 8.17 0.46
N ASN A 330 -21.29 9.07 -0.50
CA ASN A 330 -22.43 9.86 -1.02
C ASN A 330 -22.42 9.95 -2.54
N ILE A 331 -23.17 9.01 -3.11
CA ILE A 331 -23.51 8.83 -4.52
C ILE A 331 -24.28 10.03 -5.12
N THR A 332 -24.67 11.06 -4.35
CA THR A 332 -25.57 12.11 -4.84
C THR A 332 -24.90 13.31 -5.53
N ASN A 333 -23.70 13.74 -5.13
CA ASN A 333 -23.05 14.91 -5.77
C ASN A 333 -22.14 14.54 -6.96
N ASN A 334 -21.47 13.37 -6.92
CA ASN A 334 -20.61 12.90 -8.01
C ASN A 334 -21.36 12.23 -9.17
N LYS A 335 -22.68 12.04 -9.06
CA LYS A 335 -23.52 11.52 -10.15
C LYS A 335 -23.58 12.45 -11.37
N ASN A 336 -23.23 13.74 -11.22
CA ASN A 336 -23.35 14.76 -12.26
C ASN A 336 -22.01 15.26 -12.83
N LEU A 337 -20.85 14.75 -12.38
CA LEU A 337 -19.57 15.14 -12.96
C LEU A 337 -19.30 14.34 -14.24
N HIS A 338 -18.79 15.03 -15.27
CA HIS A 338 -18.40 14.40 -16.53
C HIS A 338 -17.26 13.41 -16.27
N LYS A 339 -17.45 12.16 -16.69
CA LYS A 339 -16.42 11.11 -16.62
C LYS A 339 -15.66 11.07 -17.93
N LYS A 340 -14.35 11.24 -17.86
CA LYS A 340 -13.43 11.06 -18.98
C LYS A 340 -12.69 9.73 -18.79
N ARG A 341 -12.96 8.76 -19.66
CA ARG A 341 -12.26 7.48 -19.69
C ARG A 341 -11.02 7.58 -20.55
N ILE A 342 -9.90 7.15 -19.99
CA ILE A 342 -8.59 7.14 -20.65
C ILE A 342 -8.05 5.71 -20.65
N LEU A 343 -7.56 5.27 -21.80
CA LEU A 343 -6.76 4.05 -21.89
C LEU A 343 -5.28 4.41 -22.03
N ILE A 344 -4.45 3.76 -21.25
CA ILE A 344 -2.99 3.81 -21.40
C ILE A 344 -2.52 2.48 -21.97
N TRP A 345 -1.96 2.52 -23.16
CA TRP A 345 -1.44 1.36 -23.87
C TRP A 345 0.06 1.49 -24.09
N ASN A 346 0.80 0.37 -24.00
CA ASN A 346 2.26 0.37 -24.06
C ASN A 346 2.78 -0.18 -25.38
N LEU A 347 3.56 0.61 -26.11
CA LEU A 347 4.24 0.18 -27.33
C LEU A 347 5.39 -0.78 -27.02
N GLY A 348 5.36 -1.95 -27.67
CA GLY A 348 6.47 -2.89 -27.67
C GLY A 348 7.33 -2.83 -28.93
N SER A 349 8.29 -3.75 -29.03
CA SER A 349 9.29 -3.75 -30.09
C SER A 349 8.81 -4.22 -31.47
N GLY A 350 7.75 -5.05 -31.57
CA GLY A 350 7.21 -5.54 -32.85
C GLY A 350 8.21 -6.31 -33.74
N GLU A 351 7.75 -6.87 -34.88
CA GLU A 351 8.66 -7.34 -35.95
C GLU A 351 8.77 -6.27 -37.06
N SER A 352 10.01 -5.92 -37.46
CA SER A 352 10.27 -4.88 -38.47
C SER A 352 9.55 -5.18 -39.79
N GLY A 353 8.76 -4.23 -40.29
CA GLY A 353 8.02 -4.34 -41.56
C GLY A 353 6.83 -5.30 -41.56
N LYS A 354 6.53 -5.99 -40.44
CA LYS A 354 5.41 -6.94 -40.31
C LYS A 354 4.41 -6.58 -39.21
N GLY A 355 4.82 -5.76 -38.24
CA GLY A 355 3.97 -5.38 -37.11
C GLY A 355 3.76 -6.49 -36.08
N TYR A 356 2.73 -6.35 -35.26
CA TYR A 356 2.23 -7.49 -34.46
C TYR A 356 1.41 -8.43 -35.36
N LYS A 357 1.47 -9.72 -35.06
CA LYS A 357 0.61 -10.72 -35.69
C LYS A 357 -0.85 -10.49 -35.27
N GLU A 358 -1.77 -10.65 -36.21
CA GLU A 358 -3.21 -10.71 -35.90
C GLU A 358 -3.51 -11.92 -35.02
N VAL A 359 -4.40 -11.69 -34.05
CA VAL A 359 -4.89 -12.69 -33.12
C VAL A 359 -6.40 -12.50 -32.97
N LEU A 360 -7.15 -13.59 -33.01
CA LEU A 360 -8.55 -13.63 -32.62
C LEU A 360 -8.64 -13.67 -31.10
N TYR A 361 -8.92 -12.53 -30.48
CA TYR A 361 -9.13 -12.44 -29.05
C TYR A 361 -10.59 -12.68 -28.69
N SER A 362 -10.82 -13.62 -27.79
CA SER A 362 -12.07 -13.74 -27.06
C SER A 362 -12.09 -12.78 -25.88
N TYR A 363 -13.15 -11.99 -25.78
CA TYR A 363 -13.38 -11.12 -24.63
C TYR A 363 -14.28 -11.82 -23.62
N SER A 364 -13.81 -11.89 -22.38
CA SER A 364 -14.62 -12.32 -21.24
C SER A 364 -14.49 -11.26 -20.14
N ASP A 365 -15.31 -10.22 -20.21
CA ASP A 365 -15.61 -9.39 -19.05
C ASP A 365 -17.08 -9.65 -18.71
N ASN A 366 -17.46 -9.64 -17.44
CA ASN A 366 -18.77 -10.08 -16.93
C ASN A 366 -20.02 -9.41 -17.57
N GLU A 367 -19.83 -8.48 -18.52
CA GLU A 367 -20.86 -7.71 -19.21
C GLU A 367 -20.98 -8.02 -20.72
N LYS A 368 -19.96 -8.57 -21.41
CA LYS A 368 -19.99 -8.88 -22.86
C LYS A 368 -18.98 -9.96 -23.25
N SER A 369 -19.37 -10.85 -24.16
CA SER A 369 -18.45 -11.69 -24.92
C SER A 369 -18.51 -11.33 -26.42
N ALA A 370 -17.35 -11.12 -27.01
CA ALA A 370 -17.18 -10.89 -28.43
C ALA A 370 -15.82 -11.45 -28.87
N ASP A 371 -15.75 -12.03 -30.06
CA ASP A 371 -14.50 -12.44 -30.67
C ASP A 371 -14.07 -11.35 -31.66
N ILE A 372 -12.82 -10.87 -31.54
CA ILE A 372 -12.30 -9.78 -32.38
C ILE A 372 -10.92 -10.16 -32.89
N ILE A 373 -10.73 -10.04 -34.20
CA ILE A 373 -9.42 -10.17 -34.84
C ILE A 373 -8.74 -8.81 -34.77
N THR A 374 -7.62 -8.72 -34.04
CA THR A 374 -6.85 -7.48 -33.97
C THR A 374 -5.34 -7.72 -33.81
N ARG A 375 -4.55 -6.74 -34.26
CA ARG A 375 -3.11 -6.63 -34.01
C ARG A 375 -2.80 -5.92 -32.70
N TYR A 376 -3.70 -5.05 -32.27
CA TYR A 376 -3.55 -4.22 -31.08
C TYR A 376 -4.78 -4.36 -30.20
N THR A 377 -4.56 -4.80 -28.97
CA THR A 377 -5.62 -5.09 -27.99
C THR A 377 -6.53 -3.91 -27.68
N PHE A 378 -6.10 -2.67 -27.93
CA PHE A 378 -6.93 -1.49 -27.72
C PHE A 378 -7.92 -1.18 -28.85
N GLU A 379 -7.75 -1.73 -30.06
CA GLU A 379 -8.60 -1.38 -31.21
C GLU A 379 -10.08 -1.70 -30.97
N SER A 380 -10.34 -2.80 -30.27
CA SER A 380 -11.67 -3.24 -29.86
C SER A 380 -12.42 -2.23 -28.99
N TYR A 381 -11.70 -1.39 -28.26
CA TYR A 381 -12.25 -0.49 -27.27
C TYR A 381 -12.09 0.98 -27.65
N LEU A 382 -11.67 1.28 -28.89
CA LEU A 382 -11.49 2.66 -29.35
C LEU A 382 -12.71 3.50 -28.98
N GLU A 383 -13.93 3.04 -29.23
CA GLU A 383 -15.17 3.76 -28.92
C GLU A 383 -15.52 3.88 -27.43
N ASP A 384 -14.97 3.04 -26.56
CA ASP A 384 -15.26 3.05 -25.13
C ASP A 384 -14.46 4.12 -24.36
N TYR A 385 -13.40 4.65 -24.97
CA TYR A 385 -12.50 5.62 -24.36
C TYR A 385 -12.59 7.00 -25.01
N ASN A 386 -12.60 8.04 -24.18
CA ASN A 386 -12.54 9.42 -24.65
C ASN A 386 -11.16 9.76 -25.21
N GLN A 387 -10.11 9.11 -24.70
CA GLN A 387 -8.74 9.34 -25.15
C GLN A 387 -7.88 8.08 -24.89
N ILE A 388 -6.94 7.81 -25.79
CA ILE A 388 -5.97 6.73 -25.68
C ILE A 388 -4.57 7.36 -25.73
N TYR A 389 -3.74 7.03 -24.74
CA TYR A 389 -2.34 7.41 -24.72
C TYR A 389 -1.49 6.17 -24.99
N ILE A 390 -0.67 6.25 -26.02
CA ILE A 390 0.28 5.19 -26.36
C ILE A 390 1.66 5.61 -25.86
N PHE A 391 2.13 4.92 -24.83
CA PHE A 391 3.44 5.14 -24.21
C PHE A 391 4.48 4.24 -24.86
N GLY A 392 5.62 4.79 -25.27
CA GLY A 392 6.70 4.02 -25.89
C GLY A 392 8.05 4.68 -25.72
N LEU A 393 9.11 3.88 -25.86
CA LEU A 393 10.47 4.40 -25.93
C LEU A 393 10.67 5.17 -27.24
N GLU A 394 11.62 6.11 -27.29
CA GLU A 394 12.04 6.73 -28.56
C GLU A 394 12.45 5.68 -29.59
N THR A 395 13.16 4.64 -29.14
CA THR A 395 13.55 3.47 -29.97
C THR A 395 12.40 2.51 -30.29
N GLY A 396 11.19 2.79 -29.77
CA GLY A 396 9.99 2.04 -30.06
C GLY A 396 9.64 2.06 -31.54
N LYS A 397 8.96 1.01 -32.01
CA LYS A 397 8.53 0.91 -33.42
C LYS A 397 7.23 1.67 -33.66
N TRP A 398 7.33 2.99 -33.63
CA TRP A 398 6.22 3.92 -33.87
C TRP A 398 5.69 3.85 -35.32
N ASP A 399 6.59 3.52 -36.26
CA ASP A 399 6.33 3.31 -37.68
C ASP A 399 5.22 2.27 -37.92
N ILE A 400 5.30 1.14 -37.20
CA ILE A 400 4.33 0.03 -37.27
C ILE A 400 2.90 0.50 -36.97
N LEU A 401 2.73 1.34 -35.95
CA LEU A 401 1.43 1.91 -35.61
C LEU A 401 0.96 2.86 -36.72
N THR A 402 1.81 3.79 -37.13
CA THR A 402 1.42 4.82 -38.11
C THR A 402 1.01 4.25 -39.45
N GLU A 403 1.67 3.19 -39.94
CA GLU A 403 1.32 2.56 -41.23
C GLU A 403 -0.01 1.79 -41.17
N ASP A 404 -0.25 1.02 -40.10
CA ASP A 404 -1.49 0.25 -39.95
C ASP A 404 -2.72 1.16 -39.87
N PHE A 405 -2.64 2.23 -39.07
CA PHE A 405 -3.71 3.21 -38.96
C PHE A 405 -3.90 4.03 -40.24
N LYS A 406 -2.81 4.39 -40.93
CA LYS A 406 -2.89 5.05 -42.23
C LYS A 406 -3.61 4.18 -43.26
N ASN A 407 -3.36 2.88 -43.28
CA ASN A 407 -4.06 1.93 -44.17
C ASN A 407 -5.56 1.82 -43.83
N LYS A 408 -5.94 2.01 -42.56
CA LYS A 408 -7.34 2.09 -42.10
C LYS A 408 -7.98 3.47 -42.30
N GLY A 409 -7.29 4.42 -42.94
CA GLY A 409 -7.79 5.79 -43.16
C GLY A 409 -7.76 6.67 -41.91
N ILE A 410 -7.08 6.25 -40.85
CA ILE A 410 -6.94 6.99 -39.60
C ILE A 410 -5.61 7.74 -39.62
N MET A 411 -5.65 9.06 -39.72
CA MET A 411 -4.46 9.90 -39.61
C MET A 411 -4.07 10.05 -38.13
N LEU A 412 -2.82 9.72 -37.78
CA LEU A 412 -2.31 9.77 -36.40
C LEU A 412 -1.13 10.74 -36.25
N PRO A 413 -0.95 11.34 -35.05
CA PRO A 413 -1.88 11.34 -33.92
C PRO A 413 -3.14 12.17 -34.24
N ASN A 414 -4.26 11.85 -33.60
CA ASN A 414 -5.51 12.62 -33.73
C ASN A 414 -6.04 13.05 -32.35
N ASP A 415 -7.27 13.53 -32.29
CA ASP A 415 -7.86 13.98 -31.02
C ASP A 415 -8.09 12.84 -30.02
N LYS A 416 -8.28 11.62 -30.52
CA LYS A 416 -8.58 10.42 -29.72
C LYS A 416 -7.32 9.68 -29.29
N ILE A 417 -6.31 9.58 -30.15
CA ILE A 417 -5.05 8.86 -29.89
C ILE A 417 -3.88 9.84 -29.79
N LYS A 418 -3.19 9.84 -28.65
CA LYS A 418 -1.96 10.62 -28.40
C LYS A 418 -0.76 9.71 -28.20
N TYR A 419 0.37 10.10 -28.77
CA TYR A 419 1.65 9.41 -28.59
C TYR A 419 2.46 10.09 -27.49
N VAL A 420 2.95 9.29 -26.55
CA VAL A 420 3.78 9.75 -25.44
C VAL A 420 5.12 9.04 -25.52
N GLN A 421 6.12 9.76 -26.00
CA GLN A 421 7.51 9.29 -26.02
C GLN A 421 8.15 9.49 -24.64
N ILE A 422 8.76 8.41 -24.16
CA ILE A 422 9.50 8.34 -22.88
C ILE A 422 10.95 7.99 -23.20
N ASP A 423 11.89 8.70 -22.59
CA ASP A 423 13.32 8.48 -22.85
C ASP A 423 13.80 7.27 -22.06
N ASN A 424 13.40 7.19 -20.78
CA ASN A 424 13.73 6.07 -19.92
C ASN A 424 12.57 5.68 -18.98
N PHE A 425 11.90 4.55 -19.25
CA PHE A 425 10.88 4.02 -18.33
C PHE A 425 11.44 3.61 -16.96
N GLY A 426 12.75 3.43 -16.82
CA GLY A 426 13.42 3.17 -15.54
C GLY A 426 13.42 4.38 -14.61
N ASP A 427 13.29 5.60 -15.14
CA ASP A 427 13.19 6.81 -14.36
C ASP A 427 11.71 7.12 -14.05
N ILE A 428 11.29 6.74 -12.84
CA ILE A 428 9.92 6.94 -12.38
C ILE A 428 9.60 8.43 -12.23
N ASP A 429 10.57 9.28 -11.93
CA ASP A 429 10.34 10.72 -11.77
C ASP A 429 10.06 11.39 -13.11
N GLU A 430 10.86 11.06 -14.14
CA GLU A 430 10.62 11.47 -15.51
C GLU A 430 9.23 11.01 -15.99
N LEU A 431 8.89 9.75 -15.75
CA LEU A 431 7.61 9.17 -16.15
C LEU A 431 6.42 9.87 -15.49
N ASN A 432 6.52 10.17 -14.19
CA ASN A 432 5.49 10.91 -13.46
C ASN A 432 5.28 12.32 -14.04
N LEU A 433 6.36 13.05 -14.31
CA LEU A 433 6.30 14.38 -14.90
C LEU A 433 5.67 14.34 -16.30
N LYS A 434 6.01 13.32 -17.11
CA LYS A 434 5.40 13.16 -18.43
C LYS A 434 3.89 12.92 -18.33
N ILE A 435 3.46 12.04 -17.43
CA ILE A 435 2.03 11.77 -17.20
C ILE A 435 1.29 13.05 -16.78
N GLU A 436 1.86 13.84 -15.85
CA GLU A 436 1.24 15.09 -15.39
C GLU A 436 1.13 16.15 -16.50
N ASN A 437 2.11 16.23 -17.38
CA ASN A 437 2.12 17.17 -18.51
C ASN A 437 1.14 16.79 -19.62
N GLU A 438 1.04 15.50 -19.94
CA GLU A 438 0.20 14.99 -21.03
C GLU A 438 -1.28 14.89 -20.62
N ILE A 439 -1.57 14.36 -19.42
CA ILE A 439 -2.94 14.15 -18.95
C ILE A 439 -3.44 15.41 -18.24
N LYS A 440 -3.92 16.37 -19.04
CA LYS A 440 -4.53 17.61 -18.54
C LYS A 440 -5.81 17.34 -17.75
N ILE A 441 -5.88 17.85 -16.52
CA ILE A 441 -7.03 17.72 -15.61
C ILE A 441 -7.87 19.01 -15.61
N LYS A 442 -9.14 18.93 -16.00
CA LYS A 442 -10.11 20.04 -15.86
C LYS A 442 -10.74 20.04 -14.46
N LYS A 443 -11.12 21.21 -13.95
CA LYS A 443 -11.63 21.40 -12.57
C LYS A 443 -12.92 20.63 -12.22
N GLN A 444 -13.66 20.09 -13.19
CA GLN A 444 -14.96 19.43 -13.00
C GLN A 444 -15.11 18.13 -13.81
N GLU A 445 -14.03 17.36 -13.94
CA GLU A 445 -14.08 16.04 -14.56
C GLU A 445 -13.46 14.99 -13.65
N ILE A 446 -14.01 13.77 -13.65
CA ILE A 446 -13.37 12.58 -13.09
C ILE A 446 -12.68 11.85 -14.23
N ILE A 447 -11.40 11.56 -14.08
CA ILE A 447 -10.63 10.80 -15.06
C ILE A 447 -10.51 9.36 -14.55
N GLU A 448 -11.12 8.44 -15.28
CA GLU A 448 -10.99 7.00 -15.06
C GLU A 448 -9.91 6.47 -16.01
N ILE A 449 -8.83 5.91 -15.47
CA ILE A 449 -7.71 5.39 -16.25
C ILE A 449 -7.74 3.87 -16.23
N ASP A 450 -7.74 3.26 -17.41
CA ASP A 450 -7.45 1.83 -17.59
C ASP A 450 -6.08 1.66 -18.23
N MET A 451 -5.44 0.54 -17.93
CA MET A 451 -4.10 0.23 -18.40
C MET A 451 -4.09 -1.09 -19.16
N ASP A 452 -3.50 -1.11 -20.34
CA ASP A 452 -3.24 -2.32 -21.10
C ASP A 452 -1.75 -2.67 -21.03
N ILE A 453 -1.48 -3.86 -20.50
CA ILE A 453 -0.12 -4.36 -20.30
C ILE A 453 0.27 -5.42 -21.31
N THR A 454 -0.52 -5.66 -22.35
CA THR A 454 -0.32 -6.78 -23.28
C THR A 454 1.03 -6.67 -24.00
N HIS A 455 1.34 -5.48 -24.50
CA HIS A 455 2.54 -5.19 -25.26
C HIS A 455 3.59 -4.46 -24.39
N SER A 456 4.84 -4.34 -24.87
CA SER A 456 6.06 -3.80 -24.21
C SER A 456 6.90 -4.78 -23.37
N PHE A 457 8.11 -4.35 -22.99
CA PHE A 457 8.97 -5.07 -22.04
C PHE A 457 8.33 -5.16 -20.65
N ARG A 458 8.70 -6.16 -19.86
CA ARG A 458 8.02 -6.46 -18.58
C ARG A 458 8.15 -5.34 -17.56
N ASN A 459 9.32 -4.71 -17.46
CA ASN A 459 9.56 -3.62 -16.53
C ASN A 459 8.68 -2.37 -16.79
N ILE A 460 8.27 -2.12 -18.04
CA ILE A 460 7.51 -0.92 -18.42
C ILE A 460 6.16 -0.84 -17.70
N PRO A 461 5.27 -1.86 -17.77
CA PRO A 461 4.01 -1.84 -17.04
C PRO A 461 4.12 -1.59 -15.54
N PHE A 462 5.14 -2.14 -14.87
CA PHE A 462 5.29 -1.95 -13.44
C PHE A 462 5.70 -0.52 -13.07
N ASN A 463 6.62 0.05 -13.84
CA ASN A 463 7.07 1.42 -13.64
C ASN A 463 5.94 2.42 -13.92
N LEU A 464 5.15 2.15 -14.96
CA LEU A 464 3.98 2.94 -15.30
C LEU A 464 2.85 2.79 -14.29
N LEU A 465 2.58 1.58 -13.78
CA LEU A 465 1.62 1.36 -12.70
C LEU A 465 2.01 2.16 -11.45
N THR A 466 3.29 2.11 -11.06
CA THR A 466 3.81 2.86 -9.91
C THR A 466 3.61 4.36 -10.09
N SER A 467 3.89 4.88 -11.28
CA SER A 467 3.71 6.29 -11.62
C SER A 467 2.24 6.71 -11.63
N LEU A 468 1.36 5.90 -12.22
CA LEU A 468 -0.08 6.15 -12.24
C LEU A 468 -0.70 6.14 -10.85
N ARG A 469 -0.20 5.29 -9.94
CA ARG A 469 -0.62 5.28 -8.53
C ARG A 469 -0.19 6.54 -7.81
N LEU A 470 1.01 7.06 -8.08
CA LEU A 470 1.43 8.35 -7.55
C LEU A 470 0.56 9.47 -8.11
N PHE A 471 0.33 9.49 -9.42
CA PHE A 471 -0.53 10.45 -10.10
C PHE A 471 -1.96 10.46 -9.54
N GLU A 472 -2.52 9.28 -9.27
CA GLU A 472 -3.81 9.09 -8.61
C GLU A 472 -3.83 9.68 -7.19
N LEU A 473 -2.77 9.51 -6.40
CA LEU A 473 -2.70 10.04 -5.04
C LEU A 473 -2.53 11.55 -4.98
N LEU A 474 -1.82 12.13 -5.96
CA LEU A 474 -1.55 13.56 -6.01
C LEU A 474 -2.73 14.37 -6.54
N ASN A 475 -3.65 13.75 -7.27
CA ASN A 475 -4.76 14.40 -7.94
C ASN A 475 -6.12 13.83 -7.54
N ASP A 476 -6.97 14.69 -7.00
CA ASP A 476 -8.21 14.27 -6.34
C ASP A 476 -9.25 13.64 -7.28
N ASN A 477 -9.20 13.97 -8.58
CA ASN A 477 -10.19 13.55 -9.57
C ASN A 477 -9.74 12.38 -10.46
N ILE A 478 -8.57 11.78 -10.19
CA ILE A 478 -8.05 10.64 -10.94
C ILE A 478 -8.41 9.36 -10.21
N VAL A 479 -8.84 8.34 -10.96
CA VAL A 479 -9.08 6.97 -10.48
C VAL A 479 -8.42 5.99 -11.43
N LEU A 480 -7.53 5.15 -10.90
CA LEU A 480 -7.02 4.01 -11.64
C LEU A 480 -8.03 2.87 -11.51
N ARG A 481 -8.66 2.48 -12.62
CA ARG A 481 -9.86 1.64 -12.65
C ARG A 481 -9.53 0.16 -12.88
N SER A 482 -8.88 -0.17 -13.99
CA SER A 482 -8.61 -1.57 -14.37
C SER A 482 -7.24 -1.75 -15.04
N ILE A 483 -6.75 -2.98 -15.01
CA ILE A 483 -5.58 -3.44 -15.76
C ILE A 483 -6.02 -4.60 -16.64
N TYR A 484 -5.76 -4.50 -17.94
CA TYR A 484 -6.10 -5.50 -18.95
C TYR A 484 -4.85 -6.17 -19.51
N TYR A 485 -4.97 -7.48 -19.80
CA TYR A 485 -3.91 -8.28 -20.41
C TYR A 485 -4.49 -9.23 -21.44
N GLY A 486 -4.00 -9.12 -22.67
CA GLY A 486 -4.25 -10.07 -23.75
C GLY A 486 -3.23 -11.20 -23.76
N GLU A 487 -3.69 -12.40 -23.41
CA GLU A 487 -2.90 -13.61 -23.56
C GLU A 487 -3.14 -14.25 -24.92
N ARG A 488 -2.06 -14.55 -25.66
CA ARG A 488 -2.13 -15.34 -26.88
C ARG A 488 -1.87 -16.80 -26.55
N ILE A 489 -2.70 -17.70 -27.04
CA ILE A 489 -2.46 -19.15 -26.93
C ILE A 489 -1.23 -19.50 -27.78
N LEU A 490 -0.27 -20.20 -27.17
CA LEU A 490 0.96 -20.63 -27.85
C LEU A 490 0.64 -21.44 -29.12
N ASN A 491 1.30 -21.09 -30.22
CA ASN A 491 1.13 -21.71 -31.55
C ASN A 491 -0.31 -21.66 -32.10
N SER A 492 -1.12 -20.71 -31.62
CA SER A 492 -2.50 -20.54 -32.03
C SER A 492 -2.71 -19.12 -32.58
N GLU A 493 -3.73 -18.95 -33.42
CA GLU A 493 -4.25 -17.66 -33.86
C GLU A 493 -5.26 -17.08 -32.86
N TYR A 494 -5.57 -17.81 -31.79
CA TYR A 494 -6.52 -17.45 -30.77
C TYR A 494 -5.84 -16.88 -29.53
N GLY A 495 -6.55 -16.01 -28.83
CA GLY A 495 -6.15 -15.43 -27.55
C GLY A 495 -7.35 -15.01 -26.73
N SER A 496 -7.08 -14.46 -25.57
CA SER A 496 -8.09 -13.99 -24.63
C SER A 496 -7.62 -12.73 -23.94
N ILE A 497 -8.54 -11.81 -23.64
CA ILE A 497 -8.22 -10.59 -22.88
C ILE A 497 -8.91 -10.64 -21.52
N TYR A 498 -8.12 -10.43 -20.48
CA TYR A 498 -8.53 -10.53 -19.10
C TYR A 498 -8.32 -9.21 -18.37
N LYS A 499 -9.28 -8.88 -17.50
CA LYS A 499 -9.07 -7.89 -16.45
C LYS A 499 -8.36 -8.57 -15.28
N ILE A 500 -7.16 -8.13 -14.94
CA ILE A 500 -6.40 -8.76 -13.85
C ILE A 500 -6.76 -8.10 -12.51
N PRO A 501 -7.11 -8.86 -11.45
CA PRO A 501 -7.56 -8.33 -10.16
C PRO A 501 -6.43 -7.78 -9.24
N ILE A 502 -5.32 -7.32 -9.81
CA ILE A 502 -4.15 -6.81 -9.08
C ILE A 502 -4.49 -5.59 -8.22
N LEU A 503 -5.20 -4.62 -8.81
CA LEU A 503 -5.57 -3.39 -8.10
C LEU A 503 -6.49 -3.70 -6.94
N GLU A 504 -7.38 -4.68 -7.10
CA GLU A 504 -8.31 -5.13 -6.07
C GLU A 504 -7.56 -5.72 -4.88
N ILE A 505 -6.64 -6.65 -5.13
CA ILE A 505 -5.79 -7.26 -4.10
C ILE A 505 -4.90 -6.24 -3.38
N ILE A 506 -4.24 -5.34 -4.12
CA ILE A 506 -3.42 -4.28 -3.51
C ILE A 506 -4.30 -3.37 -2.63
N ASN A 507 -5.48 -2.98 -3.11
CA ASN A 507 -6.38 -2.10 -2.35
C ASN A 507 -7.01 -2.81 -1.13
N LEU A 508 -7.25 -4.12 -1.19
CA LEU A 508 -7.73 -4.93 -0.07
C LEU A 508 -6.69 -4.93 1.05
N TYR A 509 -5.46 -5.34 0.74
CA TYR A 509 -4.38 -5.38 1.72
C TYR A 509 -4.05 -3.99 2.26
N LYS A 510 -4.08 -2.97 1.41
CA LYS A 510 -3.98 -1.58 1.84
C LYS A 510 -5.06 -1.19 2.84
N SER A 511 -6.30 -1.57 2.58
CA SER A 511 -7.43 -1.29 3.48
C SER A 511 -7.28 -1.99 4.83
N ILE A 512 -6.78 -3.23 4.84
CA ILE A 512 -6.48 -3.99 6.06
C ILE A 512 -5.34 -3.33 6.86
N VAL A 513 -4.26 -2.95 6.19
CA VAL A 513 -3.12 -2.23 6.80
C VAL A 513 -3.56 -0.87 7.33
N GLU A 514 -4.41 -0.14 6.61
CA GLU A 514 -4.96 1.15 7.04
C GLU A 514 -5.80 1.00 8.33
N PHE A 515 -6.59 -0.08 8.44
CA PHE A 515 -7.29 -0.39 9.68
C PHE A 515 -6.32 -0.77 10.82
N LYS A 516 -5.31 -1.59 10.54
CA LYS A 516 -4.28 -1.97 11.52
C LYS A 516 -3.52 -0.75 12.05
N ASP A 517 -3.05 0.12 11.17
CA ASP A 517 -2.10 1.19 11.48
C ASP A 517 -2.77 2.49 11.92
N TYR A 518 -4.03 2.72 11.52
CA TYR A 518 -4.75 3.98 11.81
C TYR A 518 -6.12 3.76 12.47
N THR A 519 -6.56 2.51 12.64
CA THR A 519 -7.93 2.17 13.08
C THR A 519 -8.98 2.85 12.20
N LYS A 520 -8.76 2.87 10.89
CA LYS A 520 -9.68 3.47 9.91
C LYS A 520 -10.31 2.41 9.03
N TYR A 521 -11.63 2.36 9.07
CA TYR A 521 -12.43 1.52 8.19
C TYR A 521 -12.64 2.19 6.83
N THR A 522 -12.70 1.40 5.78
CA THR A 522 -13.01 1.83 4.41
C THR A 522 -14.05 0.92 3.79
N ASN A 523 -15.00 1.52 3.06
CA ASN A 523 -16.06 0.80 2.36
C ASN A 523 -15.54 -0.10 1.24
N PHE A 524 -14.29 0.10 0.80
CA PHE A 524 -13.67 -0.81 -0.17
C PHE A 524 -13.71 -2.26 0.33
N LEU A 525 -13.53 -2.49 1.63
CA LEU A 525 -13.58 -3.82 2.23
C LEU A 525 -14.93 -4.52 2.01
N GLU A 526 -16.04 -3.77 2.07
CA GLU A 526 -17.40 -4.30 1.82
C GLU A 526 -17.57 -4.75 0.37
N ASN A 527 -16.99 -4.00 -0.57
CA ASN A 527 -17.15 -4.25 -2.00
C ASN A 527 -16.41 -5.51 -2.48
N THR A 528 -15.34 -5.91 -1.78
CA THR A 528 -14.56 -7.11 -2.16
C THR A 528 -15.31 -8.41 -1.93
N LYS A 529 -16.28 -8.45 -0.99
CA LYS A 529 -16.95 -9.68 -0.51
C LYS A 529 -15.99 -10.78 0.02
N MET A 530 -14.71 -10.48 0.22
CA MET A 530 -13.70 -11.44 0.69
C MET A 530 -13.63 -11.54 2.23
N ILE A 531 -14.18 -10.55 2.92
CA ILE A 531 -14.11 -10.46 4.38
C ILE A 531 -15.48 -10.78 4.98
N ASP A 532 -15.48 -11.60 6.02
CA ASP A 532 -16.68 -11.99 6.78
C ASP A 532 -17.46 -10.75 7.25
N GLU A 533 -18.77 -10.77 7.03
CA GLU A 533 -19.64 -9.63 7.28
C GLU A 533 -19.66 -9.23 8.77
N LYS A 534 -19.54 -10.19 9.69
CA LYS A 534 -19.49 -9.91 11.13
C LYS A 534 -18.19 -9.19 11.48
N LEU A 535 -17.06 -9.63 10.91
CA LEU A 535 -15.77 -8.93 11.07
C LEU A 535 -15.82 -7.50 10.52
N LEU A 536 -16.37 -7.30 9.31
CA LEU A 536 -16.55 -5.97 8.72
C LEU A 536 -17.35 -5.04 9.64
N LYS A 537 -18.47 -5.53 10.18
CA LYS A 537 -19.32 -4.78 11.11
C LYS A 537 -18.56 -4.39 12.38
N ILE A 538 -17.75 -5.30 12.94
CA ILE A 538 -16.92 -5.05 14.12
C ILE A 538 -15.83 -4.02 13.81
N MET A 539 -15.11 -4.15 12.69
CA MET A 539 -14.10 -3.17 12.27
C MET A 539 -14.69 -1.77 12.15
N ARG A 540 -15.86 -1.64 11.52
CA ARG A 540 -16.56 -0.35 11.39
C ARG A 540 -16.88 0.25 12.76
N LYS A 541 -17.47 -0.53 13.68
CA LYS A 541 -17.77 -0.09 15.05
C LYS A 541 -16.52 0.33 15.82
N ILE A 542 -15.42 -0.40 15.70
CA ILE A 542 -14.13 -0.06 16.33
C ILE A 542 -13.60 1.26 15.77
N SER A 543 -13.58 1.42 14.44
CA SER A 543 -13.14 2.66 13.77
C SER A 543 -13.94 3.88 14.26
N GLU A 544 -15.26 3.73 14.43
CA GLU A 544 -16.11 4.77 15.01
C GLU A 544 -15.72 5.07 16.46
N ALA A 545 -15.68 4.07 17.34
CA ALA A 545 -15.41 4.27 18.76
C ALA A 545 -14.02 4.88 19.03
N TYR A 546 -12.99 4.47 18.27
CA TYR A 546 -11.65 5.07 18.34
C TYR A 546 -11.65 6.54 17.89
N THR A 547 -12.48 6.92 16.92
CA THR A 547 -12.55 8.32 16.46
C THR A 547 -13.08 9.27 17.55
N TYR A 548 -13.78 8.74 18.56
CA TYR A 548 -14.42 9.52 19.64
C TYR A 548 -13.90 9.23 21.05
N ASN A 549 -12.84 8.41 21.20
CA ASN A 549 -12.39 7.94 22.52
C ASN A 549 -13.47 7.20 23.34
N GLU A 550 -14.43 6.55 22.68
CA GLU A 550 -15.54 5.84 23.34
C GLU A 550 -15.13 4.44 23.83
N TYR A 551 -14.22 4.39 24.81
CA TYR A 551 -13.64 3.16 25.32
C TYR A 551 -14.71 2.18 25.87
N ARG A 552 -15.83 2.69 26.42
CA ARG A 552 -16.98 1.86 26.85
C ARG A 552 -17.61 1.08 25.70
N LYS A 553 -17.74 1.70 24.52
CA LYS A 553 -18.23 0.99 23.32
C LYS A 553 -17.25 -0.08 22.88
N ILE A 554 -15.94 0.13 23.05
CA ILE A 554 -14.94 -0.92 22.76
C ILE A 554 -15.14 -2.13 23.67
N ILE A 555 -15.48 -1.93 24.95
CA ILE A 555 -15.81 -3.03 25.86
C ILE A 555 -17.08 -3.78 25.40
N GLU A 556 -18.11 -3.06 24.96
CA GLU A 556 -19.33 -3.67 24.40
C GLU A 556 -19.01 -4.48 23.13
N ILE A 557 -18.21 -3.91 22.22
CA ILE A 557 -17.76 -4.57 21.00
C ILE A 557 -16.92 -5.81 21.33
N SER A 558 -16.11 -5.77 22.40
CA SER A 558 -15.32 -6.94 22.84
C SER A 558 -16.23 -8.14 23.16
N LYS A 559 -17.35 -7.90 23.84
CA LYS A 559 -18.35 -8.94 24.15
C LYS A 559 -19.06 -9.48 22.91
N GLU A 560 -19.23 -8.65 21.87
CA GLU A 560 -19.76 -9.08 20.58
C GLU A 560 -18.74 -9.93 19.82
N PHE A 561 -17.47 -9.52 19.85
CA PHE A 561 -16.37 -10.19 19.18
C PHE A 561 -16.06 -11.57 19.77
N GLU A 562 -16.21 -11.76 21.08
CA GLU A 562 -16.07 -13.08 21.75
C GLU A 562 -17.02 -14.15 21.19
N LYS A 563 -18.11 -13.76 20.51
CA LYS A 563 -19.07 -14.68 19.88
C LYS A 563 -18.66 -15.12 18.47
N VAL A 564 -17.60 -14.55 17.90
CA VAL A 564 -17.11 -14.89 16.56
C VAL A 564 -16.28 -16.16 16.66
N ASN A 565 -16.72 -17.22 15.99
CA ASN A 565 -16.00 -18.49 15.93
C ASN A 565 -14.80 -18.38 14.97
N ASN A 566 -13.58 -18.26 15.52
CA ASN A 566 -12.37 -18.11 14.72
C ASN A 566 -11.91 -19.40 14.01
N LYS A 567 -12.45 -20.57 14.38
CA LYS A 567 -12.03 -21.86 13.80
C LYS A 567 -12.48 -22.04 12.35
N GLU A 568 -13.67 -21.51 12.03
CA GLU A 568 -14.31 -21.61 10.71
C GLU A 568 -13.84 -20.53 9.73
N LEU A 569 -13.08 -19.54 10.21
CA LEU A 569 -12.58 -18.46 9.36
C LEU A 569 -11.49 -18.99 8.41
N ASP A 570 -11.54 -18.53 7.17
CA ASP A 570 -10.45 -18.69 6.22
C ASP A 570 -9.19 -17.91 6.67
N LEU A 571 -8.13 -18.02 5.88
CA LEU A 571 -6.82 -17.47 6.22
C LEU A 571 -6.85 -15.94 6.39
N ILE A 572 -7.47 -15.20 5.46
CA ILE A 572 -7.49 -13.74 5.52
C ILE A 572 -8.38 -13.24 6.65
N ASN A 573 -9.52 -13.89 6.88
CA ASN A 573 -10.43 -13.55 7.97
C ASN A 573 -9.82 -13.85 9.34
N LYS A 574 -8.99 -14.89 9.48
CA LYS A 574 -8.17 -15.13 10.69
C LYS A 574 -7.19 -13.99 10.96
N LYS A 575 -6.49 -13.49 9.94
CA LYS A 575 -5.58 -12.34 10.12
C LYS A 575 -6.33 -11.07 10.52
N ILE A 576 -7.53 -10.84 9.97
CA ILE A 576 -8.38 -9.71 10.38
C ILE A 576 -8.86 -9.88 11.82
N TYR A 577 -9.24 -11.09 12.21
CA TYR A 577 -9.60 -11.41 13.59
C TYR A 577 -8.47 -11.03 14.56
N GLU A 578 -7.23 -11.44 14.27
CA GLU A 578 -6.04 -11.07 15.07
C GLU A 578 -5.84 -9.55 15.14
N ILE A 579 -6.01 -8.82 14.03
CA ILE A 579 -5.90 -7.35 14.01
C ILE A 579 -6.98 -6.70 14.90
N ILE A 580 -8.22 -7.20 14.85
CA ILE A 580 -9.33 -6.71 15.67
C ILE A 580 -9.04 -6.93 17.16
N GLU A 581 -8.60 -8.14 17.53
CA GLU A 581 -8.36 -8.53 18.92
C GLU A 581 -7.41 -7.56 19.64
N VAL A 582 -6.34 -7.15 18.97
CA VAL A 582 -5.35 -6.21 19.52
C VAL A 582 -5.96 -4.83 19.82
N LYS A 583 -7.02 -4.43 19.10
CA LYS A 583 -7.71 -3.15 19.27
C LYS A 583 -8.75 -3.15 20.39
N LEU A 584 -9.10 -4.30 20.95
CA LEU A 584 -10.15 -4.41 21.96
C LEU A 584 -9.61 -4.24 23.40
N ILE A 585 -10.50 -3.82 24.30
CA ILE A 585 -10.28 -3.79 25.74
C ILE A 585 -11.44 -4.46 26.48
N LYS A 586 -11.18 -5.08 27.62
CA LYS A 586 -12.14 -5.96 28.30
C LYS A 586 -12.97 -5.28 29.38
N ASN A 587 -12.41 -4.28 30.06
CA ASN A 587 -13.05 -3.61 31.21
C ASN A 587 -12.45 -2.22 31.47
N GLU A 588 -12.89 -1.55 32.53
CA GLU A 588 -12.42 -0.21 32.92
C GLU A 588 -11.25 -0.20 33.92
N THR A 589 -10.48 -1.30 34.01
CA THR A 589 -9.27 -1.35 34.84
C THR A 589 -8.20 -0.40 34.30
N TYR A 590 -7.31 0.06 35.19
CA TYR A 590 -6.22 0.95 34.81
C TYR A 590 -5.38 0.39 33.63
N GLU A 591 -5.07 -0.91 33.66
CA GLU A 591 -4.27 -1.58 32.63
C GLU A 591 -4.97 -1.59 31.27
N GLU A 592 -6.26 -1.92 31.23
CA GLU A 592 -7.07 -1.92 30.00
C GLU A 592 -7.26 -0.49 29.44
N LEU A 593 -7.46 0.51 30.29
CA LEU A 593 -7.53 1.91 29.86
C LEU A 593 -6.19 2.39 29.30
N MET A 594 -5.07 2.00 29.91
CA MET A 594 -3.73 2.27 29.38
C MET A 594 -3.48 1.52 28.06
N LYS A 595 -3.99 0.30 27.89
CA LYS A 595 -3.98 -0.41 26.60
C LYS A 595 -4.73 0.40 25.53
N PHE A 596 -5.89 0.97 25.85
CA PHE A 596 -6.63 1.84 24.93
C PHE A 596 -5.83 3.10 24.55
N VAL A 597 -5.17 3.79 25.50
CA VAL A 597 -4.29 4.93 25.18
C VAL A 597 -3.17 4.52 24.22
N LYS A 598 -2.50 3.40 24.50
CA LYS A 598 -1.44 2.88 23.62
C LYS A 598 -1.97 2.59 22.24
N ASN A 599 -3.15 1.98 22.13
CA ASN A 599 -3.77 1.70 20.84
C ASN A 599 -4.09 3.00 20.08
N GLN A 600 -4.60 4.05 20.74
CA GLN A 600 -4.81 5.35 20.11
C GLN A 600 -3.50 5.95 19.59
N LYS A 601 -2.44 5.92 20.41
CA LYS A 601 -1.12 6.41 20.03
C LYS A 601 -0.51 5.60 18.88
N ASN A 602 -0.63 4.28 18.91
CA ASN A 602 -0.17 3.38 17.85
C ASN A 602 -0.92 3.65 16.54
N SER A 603 -2.22 3.95 16.64
CA SER A 603 -3.07 4.41 15.53
C SER A 603 -2.81 5.86 15.09
N LYS A 604 -1.73 6.49 15.60
CA LYS A 604 -1.30 7.87 15.31
C LYS A 604 -2.29 8.96 15.70
N ASN A 605 -3.31 8.64 16.50
CA ASN A 605 -4.26 9.60 17.07
C ASN A 605 -3.67 10.25 18.34
N TYR A 606 -2.58 10.99 18.19
CA TYR A 606 -1.82 11.54 19.31
C TYR A 606 -2.63 12.51 20.17
N ALA A 607 -3.52 13.31 19.58
CA ALA A 607 -4.40 14.18 20.36
C ALA A 607 -5.34 13.35 21.23
N LEU A 608 -6.07 12.38 20.64
CA LEU A 608 -7.01 11.54 21.39
C LEU A 608 -6.31 10.71 22.48
N ALA A 609 -5.13 10.17 22.19
CA ALA A 609 -4.31 9.49 23.17
C ALA A 609 -3.93 10.41 24.35
N SER A 610 -3.48 11.64 24.05
CA SER A 610 -3.12 12.63 25.06
C SER A 610 -4.29 13.05 25.92
N PHE A 611 -5.46 13.31 25.32
CA PHE A 611 -6.67 13.68 26.06
C PHE A 611 -7.06 12.58 27.05
N PHE A 612 -7.12 11.33 26.57
CA PHE A 612 -7.52 10.21 27.41
C PHE A 612 -6.49 9.89 28.49
N LEU A 613 -5.20 10.04 28.20
CA LEU A 613 -4.13 9.89 29.19
C LEU A 613 -4.27 10.91 30.34
N ILE A 614 -4.61 12.16 30.02
CA ILE A 614 -4.88 13.20 31.02
C ILE A 614 -6.12 12.85 31.84
N ASP A 615 -7.16 12.28 31.24
CA ASP A 615 -8.37 11.87 31.97
C ASP A 615 -8.09 10.69 32.92
N ILE A 616 -7.29 9.70 32.51
CA ILE A 616 -6.82 8.62 33.41
C ILE A 616 -6.01 9.21 34.57
N TYR A 617 -5.09 10.12 34.26
CA TYR A 617 -4.30 10.81 35.28
C TYR A 617 -5.17 11.52 36.31
N LYS A 618 -6.17 12.28 35.86
CA LYS A 618 -7.10 12.99 36.73
C LYS A 618 -7.99 12.06 37.55
N TYR A 619 -8.73 11.18 36.87
CA TYR A 619 -9.87 10.49 37.48
C TYR A 619 -9.53 9.09 37.98
N LYS A 620 -8.44 8.47 37.54
CA LYS A 620 -8.04 7.13 37.99
C LYS A 620 -6.84 7.16 38.94
N ILE A 621 -5.88 8.07 38.75
CA ILE A 621 -4.74 8.19 39.68
C ILE A 621 -5.11 9.04 40.88
N PHE A 622 -5.64 10.25 40.65
CA PHE A 622 -5.96 11.19 41.74
C PHE A 622 -7.42 11.17 42.19
N LYS A 623 -8.27 10.36 41.53
CA LYS A 623 -9.70 10.18 41.84
C LYS A 623 -10.45 11.49 42.14
N ILE A 624 -10.15 12.52 41.36
CA ILE A 624 -10.79 13.84 41.48
C ILE A 624 -12.32 13.68 41.42
N ASP A 625 -13.04 14.28 42.37
CA ASP A 625 -14.49 14.39 42.29
C ASP A 625 -14.86 15.29 41.10
N SER A 626 -15.85 14.87 40.31
CA SER A 626 -16.52 15.66 39.27
C SER A 626 -16.87 17.11 39.66
N LYS A 627 -16.99 17.41 40.96
CA LYS A 627 -17.28 18.75 41.50
C LYS A 627 -16.04 19.63 41.72
N GLU A 628 -14.83 19.06 41.75
CA GLU A 628 -13.61 19.84 41.95
C GLU A 628 -13.31 20.67 40.70
N LYS A 629 -13.16 22.00 40.88
CA LYS A 629 -12.78 22.89 39.78
C LYS A 629 -11.38 22.53 39.30
N SER A 630 -11.21 22.45 37.98
CA SER A 630 -9.93 22.17 37.31
C SER A 630 -8.77 23.04 37.83
N GLU A 631 -9.02 24.31 38.13
CA GLU A 631 -8.01 25.23 38.67
C GLU A 631 -7.50 24.82 40.06
N THR A 632 -8.39 24.31 40.92
CA THR A 632 -8.04 23.81 42.26
C THR A 632 -7.14 22.57 42.14
N PHE A 633 -7.49 21.65 41.24
CA PHE A 633 -6.69 20.46 40.98
C PHE A 633 -5.26 20.81 40.57
N TYR A 634 -5.07 21.67 39.57
CA TYR A 634 -3.73 22.00 39.10
C TYR A 634 -2.89 22.77 40.14
N LYS A 635 -3.51 23.61 40.98
CA LYS A 635 -2.82 24.24 42.12
C LYS A 635 -2.32 23.20 43.11
N LYS A 636 -3.14 22.20 43.45
CA LYS A 636 -2.74 21.09 44.32
C LYS A 636 -1.64 20.23 43.70
N ILE A 637 -1.72 19.93 42.40
CA ILE A 637 -0.66 19.20 41.67
C ILE A 637 0.67 19.96 41.64
N GLU A 638 0.68 21.28 41.50
CA GLU A 638 1.95 22.03 41.53
C GLU A 638 2.55 22.08 42.94
N LYS A 639 1.70 22.19 43.98
CA LYS A 639 2.14 22.02 45.39
C LYS A 639 2.72 20.62 45.61
N LEU A 640 2.05 19.58 45.11
CA LEU A 640 2.49 18.18 45.14
C LEU A 640 3.88 18.08 44.51
N LYS A 641 4.04 18.55 43.27
CA LYS A 641 5.30 18.54 42.53
C LYS A 641 6.47 19.19 43.29
N ASN A 642 6.23 20.31 43.96
CA ASN A 642 7.26 21.02 44.73
C ASN A 642 7.61 20.32 46.06
N LYS A 643 6.70 19.49 46.59
CA LYS A 643 6.90 18.73 47.84
C LYS A 643 7.68 17.41 47.63
N TYR A 644 7.74 16.87 46.41
CA TYR A 644 8.31 15.53 46.16
C TYR A 644 9.83 15.45 45.92
N VAL A 645 10.41 14.41 46.51
CA VAL A 645 11.73 13.82 46.20
C VAL A 645 11.62 12.68 45.16
N ASP A 646 10.43 12.12 44.92
CA ASP A 646 10.21 11.05 43.93
C ASP A 646 10.33 11.58 42.49
N ASN A 647 11.45 11.23 41.85
CA ASN A 647 11.77 11.63 40.48
C ASN A 647 10.75 11.10 39.45
N LYS A 648 10.01 10.02 39.75
CA LYS A 648 9.01 9.42 38.85
C LYS A 648 7.76 10.29 38.75
N LEU A 649 7.19 10.69 39.89
CA LEU A 649 5.98 11.52 39.95
C LEU A 649 6.24 12.93 39.41
N LYS A 650 7.37 13.54 39.78
CA LYS A 650 7.77 14.85 39.25
C LYS A 650 7.87 14.85 37.72
N LYS A 651 8.56 13.87 37.15
CA LYS A 651 8.67 13.70 35.69
C LYS A 651 7.31 13.49 35.02
N LEU A 652 6.41 12.74 35.66
CA LEU A 652 5.06 12.51 35.16
C LEU A 652 4.27 13.82 35.09
N ILE A 653 4.26 14.59 36.18
CA ILE A 653 3.58 15.89 36.27
C ILE A 653 4.13 16.85 35.22
N ASP A 654 5.47 16.96 35.08
CA ASP A 654 6.08 17.83 34.08
C ASP A 654 5.69 17.46 32.65
N CYS A 655 5.63 16.16 32.33
CA CYS A 655 5.18 15.71 31.01
C CYS A 655 3.70 16.00 30.78
N LEU A 656 2.84 15.70 31.75
CA LEU A 656 1.40 15.86 31.61
C LEU A 656 0.98 17.34 31.63
N ASN A 657 1.64 18.20 32.40
CA ASN A 657 1.39 19.65 32.35
C ASN A 657 1.70 20.23 30.97
N LYS A 658 2.80 19.79 30.33
CA LYS A 658 3.12 20.18 28.94
C LYS A 658 2.03 19.75 27.96
N LEU A 659 1.59 18.48 28.04
CA LEU A 659 0.51 17.96 27.19
C LEU A 659 -0.82 18.68 27.46
N ASN A 660 -1.11 18.98 28.73
CA ASN A 660 -2.33 19.63 29.15
C ASN A 660 -2.41 21.09 28.70
N ASN A 661 -1.28 21.81 28.70
CA ASN A 661 -1.23 23.16 28.14
C ASN A 661 -1.69 23.13 26.67
N ILE A 662 -1.18 22.20 25.87
CA ILE A 662 -1.57 22.01 24.45
C ILE A 662 -3.07 21.66 24.33
N ARG A 663 -3.58 20.77 25.19
CA ARG A 663 -5.02 20.47 25.28
C ARG A 663 -5.85 21.72 25.58
N ASN A 664 -5.45 22.52 26.57
CA ASN A 664 -6.16 23.73 26.95
C ASN A 664 -6.16 24.76 25.81
N TYR A 665 -5.05 24.93 25.09
CA TYR A 665 -4.99 25.78 23.90
C TYR A 665 -5.95 25.33 22.80
N ALA A 666 -6.14 24.02 22.61
CA ALA A 666 -7.12 23.49 21.66
C ALA A 666 -8.58 23.67 22.13
N GLY A 667 -8.84 23.62 23.43
CA GLY A 667 -10.16 23.84 24.02
C GLY A 667 -10.60 25.32 24.01
N HIS A 668 -9.66 26.24 24.23
CA HIS A 668 -9.89 27.67 24.19
C HIS A 668 -9.61 28.21 22.79
N ILE A 669 -10.64 28.27 21.94
CA ILE A 669 -10.62 28.67 20.52
C ILE A 669 -9.93 30.05 20.26
N ASN A 670 -9.54 30.85 21.26
CA ASN A 670 -9.10 32.24 21.09
C ASN A 670 -7.84 32.63 21.89
N ILE A 671 -6.64 32.11 21.63
CA ILE A 671 -5.38 32.73 22.12
C ILE A 671 -4.25 32.65 21.08
N ARG A 672 -3.39 33.69 21.04
CA ARG A 672 -2.34 34.02 20.05
C ARG A 672 -0.92 33.45 20.35
N GLU A 673 -0.73 32.65 21.40
CA GLU A 673 0.63 32.23 21.81
C GLU A 673 1.21 31.07 20.97
N GLU A 674 2.50 31.17 20.66
CA GLU A 674 3.29 30.12 19.99
C GLU A 674 3.48 28.91 20.90
N VAL A 675 2.54 27.96 20.81
CA VAL A 675 2.69 26.66 21.46
C VAL A 675 3.84 25.91 20.78
N ASN A 676 4.91 25.61 21.53
CA ASN A 676 5.98 24.75 21.03
C ASN A 676 5.47 23.30 20.90
N LEU A 677 5.18 22.88 19.67
CA LEU A 677 4.73 21.52 19.34
C LEU A 677 5.90 20.59 19.01
N ILE A 678 7.13 21.11 18.92
CA ILE A 678 8.34 20.33 18.70
C ILE A 678 8.47 19.40 19.91
N ASN A 679 8.54 18.10 19.65
CA ASN A 679 8.60 17.01 20.65
C ASN A 679 7.28 16.66 21.35
N PHE A 680 6.11 17.07 20.84
CA PHE A 680 4.82 16.64 21.39
C PHE A 680 4.72 15.10 21.49
N SER A 681 5.08 14.40 20.41
CA SER A 681 5.08 12.94 20.35
C SER A 681 6.00 12.32 21.41
N ASP A 682 7.18 12.90 21.65
CA ASP A 682 8.13 12.42 22.67
C ASP A 682 7.61 12.63 24.09
N SER A 683 6.97 13.77 24.35
CA SER A 683 6.32 14.04 25.65
C SER A 683 5.18 13.07 25.92
N LEU A 684 4.35 12.77 24.91
CA LEU A 684 3.30 11.76 25.01
C LEU A 684 3.89 10.38 25.28
N GLU A 685 4.94 9.99 24.57
CA GLU A 685 5.59 8.69 24.75
C GLU A 685 6.22 8.54 26.13
N LYS A 686 6.89 9.58 26.64
CA LYS A 686 7.46 9.60 27.99
C LYS A 686 6.36 9.45 29.04
N ALA A 687 5.25 10.17 28.91
CA ALA A 687 4.12 10.08 29.83
C ALA A 687 3.50 8.67 29.84
N ILE A 688 3.24 8.08 28.67
CA ILE A 688 2.74 6.70 28.54
C ILE A 688 3.70 5.70 29.19
N LYS A 689 5.00 5.82 28.95
CA LYS A 689 6.03 4.94 29.54
C LYS A 689 6.05 5.01 31.07
N ILE A 690 5.90 6.20 31.65
CA ILE A 690 5.87 6.37 33.11
C ILE A 690 4.58 5.78 33.69
N MET A 691 3.43 6.16 33.15
CA MET A 691 2.11 5.69 33.62
C MET A 691 1.98 4.18 33.50
N ASN A 692 2.48 3.57 32.43
CA ASN A 692 2.44 2.12 32.25
C ASN A 692 3.30 1.34 33.26
N LYS A 693 4.21 2.00 33.99
CA LYS A 693 5.02 1.40 35.05
C LYS A 693 4.48 1.69 36.45
N LEU A 694 3.31 2.32 36.57
CA LEU A 694 2.68 2.58 37.86
C LEU A 694 2.05 1.29 38.38
N THR A 695 2.38 0.95 39.62
CA THR A 695 1.73 -0.14 40.34
C THR A 695 0.48 0.39 41.07
N LEU A 696 -0.40 -0.50 41.52
CA LEU A 696 -1.52 -0.11 42.40
C LEU A 696 -1.04 0.61 43.66
N LYS A 697 0.10 0.17 44.23
CA LYS A 697 0.74 0.84 45.37
C LYS A 697 1.19 2.26 45.05
N ASP A 698 1.74 2.49 43.85
CA ASP A 698 2.10 3.84 43.41
C ASP A 698 0.87 4.73 43.32
N ILE A 699 -0.23 4.21 42.75
CA ILE A 699 -1.49 4.95 42.58
C ILE A 699 -2.10 5.32 43.94
N GLU A 700 -2.24 4.35 44.85
CA GLU A 700 -2.77 4.57 46.20
C GLU A 700 -1.92 5.56 47.00
N LYS A 701 -0.60 5.51 46.82
CA LYS A 701 0.34 6.46 47.42
C LYS A 701 0.06 7.88 46.91
N TYR A 702 0.03 8.06 45.59
CA TYR A 702 -0.19 9.38 44.98
C TYR A 702 -1.56 9.97 45.30
N GLU A 703 -2.60 9.14 45.39
CA GLU A 703 -3.95 9.54 45.82
C GLU A 703 -3.94 10.12 47.24
N LYS A 704 -3.44 9.36 48.23
CA LYS A 704 -3.33 9.82 49.63
C LYS A 704 -2.52 11.10 49.76
N GLU A 705 -1.45 11.17 49.00
CA GLU A 705 -0.56 12.32 48.99
C GLU A 705 -1.21 13.58 48.41
N TYR A 706 -2.12 13.42 47.45
CA TYR A 706 -2.92 14.50 46.89
C TYR A 706 -4.03 14.97 47.84
N GLU A 707 -4.73 14.04 48.49
CA GLU A 707 -5.74 14.37 49.50
C GLU A 707 -5.17 15.17 50.68
N ALA A 708 -3.90 14.91 51.03
CA ALA A 708 -3.19 15.62 52.10
C ALA A 708 -2.75 17.05 51.72
N ILE A 709 -3.05 17.54 50.51
CA ILE A 709 -2.74 18.91 50.09
C ILE A 709 -3.98 19.78 50.25
N GLU A 710 -3.85 20.80 51.11
CA GLU A 710 -4.83 21.87 51.31
C GLU A 710 -4.89 22.84 50.12
#